data_AF-A0A950G4F8-F1
#
_entry.id   AF-A0A950G4F8-F1
#
_cell.length_a   1.000
_cell.length_b   1.000
_cell.length_c   1.000
_cell.angle_alpha   90.00
_cell.angle_beta   90.00
_cell.angle_gamma   90.00
#
_symmetry.space_group_name_H-M   'P 1'
#
loop_
_entity.id
_entity.type
_entity.pdbx_description
1 polymer ?
#
loop_
_entity_poly.entity_id
_entity_poly.type
_entity_poly.pdbx_seq_one_letter_code
_entity_poly.pdbx_strand_id
1 'polypeptide(L)'
;TEFYRADTDFQPQIPESAECDIVIAVWRHRIGTELPSTFPHRLPDGGPYPSGTAYEVLSAIEHCRRLGRPDVYVFRHPDPPMVRLDDPQAKRTQEQWERLKAFWETWFKAADGTFKAAFHEYTTIDDFDAQVERLLSGWLEKTLRGRAVPWPIEIMGSPFRGLAAFGAKHARVFFGRSRDITRAVDEWKDAATRGTPFLLVVGASGAGKSSLARAGLVPRITASGVVPSVDLWRVAVMHPSEASDGPIASLARRLFDGDKDIPDEERGRAPALPEIAESDYRSPAELTRLFTEAGSAASTPVIRALERAAEAEAARQGLARPFRAQLLVVVDQLDELFAPNVAAEQRALFVRVLTGLVQSGQVWLLATLRADLYERFLAEPGLLALKTSGATYDLAPPGAAELAEIVRKPAEAAGLAFETDPVSHEPLDERLLREAAHRPDMLPLLQLGLDRLFEARTVTAERAMLSVAAYESLGGLAGIIDREAERALIGLDQAEIGRLPRLVRQLAAIGEFDGEAAITPASLTIRTVPLGEATPDGPSQRLVHALVEARILLTTGGGASAGVRLAHQRVLTDWARARCLVEENIRFFSICKEVEDQRRCWNDAGQSRDQLIQPGRSLNRAESIVKNFGEELSPATREFIAASGRRARLRQRLTATAAVVFGVVALVAGGAWILASREEQRARQSLDAAQQTVDVIVVEIAQGLRYVEGLRTETIRTILENIKNTVNSLTTTADEGNGGRGIFKRVEDVVESVTGFAPNNSALWRLYLKLLDEFATTYQTEGDMQSARDSAMTALARGRELALRYQGDREWQH
;
A
#
# COMPACT_ATOMS: atom_id res chain seq x y z
N THR A 1 13.31 39.24 37.65
CA THR A 1 12.48 38.94 38.83
C THR A 1 13.16 39.55 40.03
N GLU A 2 12.67 40.69 40.48
CA GLU A 2 13.08 41.25 41.77
C GLU A 2 12.47 40.39 42.88
N PHE A 3 13.28 39.91 43.80
CA PHE A 3 12.81 39.13 44.94
C PHE A 3 12.38 40.09 46.06
N TYR A 4 11.20 39.86 46.64
CA TYR A 4 10.71 40.60 47.79
C TYR A 4 11.69 40.48 48.97
N ARG A 5 12.06 41.61 49.58
CA ARG A 5 12.99 41.65 50.71
C ARG A 5 12.23 41.54 52.03
N ALA A 6 12.76 40.70 52.94
CA ALA A 6 12.15 40.42 54.24
C ALA A 6 12.36 41.55 55.29
N ASP A 7 13.11 42.59 54.95
CA ASP A 7 13.49 43.71 55.83
C ASP A 7 12.54 44.92 55.74
N THR A 8 11.56 44.90 54.82
CA THR A 8 10.58 45.97 54.61
C THR A 8 9.15 45.42 54.71
N ASP A 9 8.20 46.25 55.14
CA ASP A 9 6.77 45.87 55.13
C ASP A 9 6.38 45.33 53.75
N PHE A 10 5.63 44.22 53.73
CA PHE A 10 5.39 43.44 52.51
C PHE A 10 4.56 44.20 51.46
N GLN A 11 3.62 45.04 51.89
CA GLN A 11 2.66 45.73 51.01
C GLN A 11 3.29 46.73 50.02
N PRO A 12 4.18 47.65 50.41
CA PRO A 12 4.81 48.60 49.47
C PRO A 12 5.69 47.97 48.39
N GLN A 13 5.97 46.66 48.45
CA GLN A 13 6.74 45.96 47.44
C GLN A 13 5.83 45.33 46.36
N ILE A 14 4.52 45.21 46.60
CA ILE A 14 3.56 44.63 45.66
C ILE A 14 3.17 45.72 44.63
N PRO A 15 3.21 45.43 43.32
CA PRO A 15 2.69 46.34 42.30
C PRO A 15 1.26 46.77 42.62
N GLU A 16 0.91 48.03 42.39
CA GLU A 16 -0.44 48.51 42.68
C GLU A 16 -1.48 47.74 41.86
N SER A 17 -2.50 47.18 42.51
CA SER A 17 -3.56 46.43 41.84
C SER A 17 -4.30 47.25 40.80
N ALA A 18 -4.26 48.59 40.93
CA ALA A 18 -4.82 49.55 39.97
C ALA A 18 -4.07 49.58 38.62
N GLU A 19 -2.80 49.17 38.57
CA GLU A 19 -1.99 49.14 37.35
C GLU A 19 -2.17 47.84 36.54
N CYS A 20 -2.84 46.84 37.12
CA CYS A 20 -3.12 45.57 36.45
C CYS A 20 -4.21 45.71 35.37
N ASP A 21 -4.26 44.75 34.44
CA ASP A 21 -5.38 44.60 33.50
C ASP A 21 -6.57 43.84 34.11
N ILE A 22 -6.27 42.84 34.95
CA ILE A 22 -7.22 42.03 35.70
C ILE A 22 -6.77 41.94 37.16
N VAL A 23 -7.74 41.95 38.08
CA VAL A 23 -7.54 41.58 39.48
C VAL A 23 -8.49 40.43 39.83
N ILE A 24 -7.93 39.28 40.22
CA ILE A 24 -8.70 38.14 40.75
C ILE A 24 -8.46 38.07 42.26
N ALA A 25 -9.51 38.30 43.02
CA ALA A 25 -9.47 38.25 44.47
C ALA A 25 -10.12 36.98 44.99
N VAL A 26 -9.41 36.23 45.83
CA VAL A 26 -9.88 34.93 46.35
C VAL A 26 -9.86 34.96 47.87
N TRP A 27 -11.05 34.90 48.48
CA TRP A 27 -11.23 34.82 49.92
C TRP A 27 -11.81 33.48 50.34
N ARG A 28 -11.05 32.74 51.16
CA ARG A 28 -11.54 31.54 51.81
C ARG A 28 -12.06 31.84 53.21
N HIS A 29 -11.17 31.86 54.21
CA HIS A 29 -11.55 31.96 55.62
C HIS A 29 -10.93 33.15 56.36
N ARG A 30 -10.02 33.90 55.72
CA ARG A 30 -9.30 35.02 56.33
C ARG A 30 -9.45 36.28 55.48
N ILE A 31 -9.54 37.47 56.10
CA ILE A 31 -9.67 38.73 55.37
C ILE A 31 -8.35 39.19 54.71
N GLY A 32 -7.21 38.74 55.24
CA GLY A 32 -5.87 39.08 54.72
C GLY A 32 -4.94 39.54 55.83
N THR A 33 -3.71 39.90 55.45
CA THR A 33 -2.71 40.43 56.38
C THR A 33 -3.09 41.84 56.82
N GLU A 34 -2.90 42.16 58.11
CA GLU A 34 -3.11 43.51 58.62
C GLU A 34 -2.09 44.48 58.03
N LEU A 35 -2.55 45.70 57.77
CA LEU A 35 -1.68 46.78 57.33
C LEU A 35 -1.07 47.49 58.55
N PRO A 36 0.18 47.97 58.45
CA PRO A 36 0.78 48.81 59.48
C PRO A 36 -0.09 50.04 59.77
N SER A 37 -0.10 50.53 61.01
CA SER A 37 -0.80 51.77 61.37
C SER A 37 -0.28 52.99 60.58
N THR A 38 0.99 52.92 60.15
CA THR A 38 1.71 53.90 59.33
C THR A 38 1.40 53.81 57.83
N PHE A 39 0.56 52.87 57.37
CA PHE A 39 0.23 52.72 55.97
C PHE A 39 -0.39 54.03 55.41
N PRO A 40 0.08 54.57 54.27
CA PRO A 40 -0.26 55.93 53.85
C PRO A 40 -1.68 56.07 53.28
N HIS A 41 -2.26 55.00 52.75
CA HIS A 41 -3.61 55.05 52.16
C HIS A 41 -4.70 54.80 53.19
N ARG A 42 -5.83 55.50 53.02
CA ARG A 42 -7.01 55.44 53.87
C ARG A 42 -8.25 55.27 53.00
N LEU A 43 -9.30 54.71 53.60
CA LEU A 43 -10.61 54.60 52.98
C LEU A 43 -11.20 56.01 52.73
N PRO A 44 -12.21 56.15 51.85
CA PRO A 44 -12.85 57.44 51.56
C PRO A 44 -13.48 58.14 52.78
N ASP A 45 -13.80 57.38 53.83
CA ASP A 45 -14.30 57.87 55.12
C ASP A 45 -13.18 58.29 56.11
N GLY A 46 -11.91 58.18 55.68
CA GLY A 46 -10.73 58.48 56.48
C GLY A 46 -10.23 57.33 57.36
N GLY A 47 -10.93 56.18 57.40
CA GLY A 47 -10.57 55.01 58.19
C GLY A 47 -9.38 54.22 57.61
N PRO A 48 -8.68 53.41 58.43
CA PRO A 48 -7.67 52.47 57.92
C PRO A 48 -8.33 51.30 57.18
N TYR A 49 -7.67 50.79 56.14
CA TYR A 49 -8.11 49.57 55.46
C TYR A 49 -8.04 48.35 56.40
N PRO A 50 -9.02 47.43 56.34
CA PRO A 50 -9.11 46.32 57.30
C PRO A 50 -8.09 45.20 57.04
N SER A 51 -7.52 45.12 55.84
CA SER A 51 -6.40 44.24 55.48
C SER A 51 -5.73 44.74 54.19
N GLY A 52 -4.53 44.24 53.88
CA GLY A 52 -3.84 44.50 52.61
C GLY A 52 -4.63 44.01 51.41
N THR A 53 -5.19 42.80 51.48
CA THR A 53 -6.06 42.25 50.42
C THR A 53 -7.32 43.09 50.22
N ALA A 54 -7.90 43.64 51.29
CA ALA A 54 -9.04 44.54 51.17
C ALA A 54 -8.65 45.87 50.50
N TYR A 55 -7.46 46.41 50.80
CA TYR A 55 -6.92 47.58 50.11
C TYR A 55 -6.73 47.33 48.61
N GLU A 56 -6.07 46.24 48.23
CA GLU A 56 -5.82 45.86 46.84
C GLU A 56 -7.12 45.77 46.02
N VAL A 57 -8.15 45.16 46.59
CA VAL A 57 -9.41 44.93 45.86
C VAL A 57 -10.28 46.17 45.83
N LEU A 58 -10.40 46.90 46.93
CA LEU A 58 -11.19 48.13 46.94
C LEU A 58 -10.58 49.21 46.06
N SER A 59 -9.24 49.35 46.07
CA SER A 59 -8.53 50.28 45.18
C SER A 59 -8.70 49.89 43.71
N ALA A 60 -8.62 48.61 43.38
CA ALA A 60 -8.88 48.12 42.02
C ALA A 60 -10.32 48.41 41.55
N ILE A 61 -11.33 48.18 42.41
CA ILE A 61 -12.75 48.47 42.09
C ILE A 61 -12.97 49.96 41.89
N GLU A 62 -12.37 50.81 42.73
CA GLU A 62 -12.47 52.26 42.60
C GLU A 62 -11.80 52.76 41.31
N HIS A 63 -10.63 52.24 40.98
CA HIS A 63 -9.93 52.57 39.73
C HIS A 63 -10.73 52.11 38.50
N CYS A 64 -11.30 50.90 38.55
CA CYS A 64 -12.18 50.36 37.52
C CYS A 64 -13.40 51.25 37.28
N ARG A 65 -14.07 51.72 38.35
CA ARG A 65 -15.21 52.64 38.22
C ARG A 65 -14.83 53.98 37.57
N ARG A 66 -13.61 54.45 37.77
CA ARG A 66 -13.14 55.74 37.25
C ARG A 66 -12.61 55.66 35.82
N LEU A 67 -11.86 54.60 35.49
CA LEU A 67 -11.06 54.49 34.26
C LEU A 67 -11.39 53.25 33.41
N GLY A 68 -12.32 52.40 33.86
CA GLY A 68 -12.77 51.21 33.15
C GLY A 68 -11.82 50.00 33.22
N ARG A 69 -10.76 50.06 34.03
CA ARG A 69 -9.76 48.99 34.27
C ARG A 69 -9.17 49.11 35.68
N PRO A 70 -8.63 48.05 36.29
CA PRO A 70 -8.69 46.63 35.88
C PRO A 70 -10.11 46.06 35.90
N ASP A 71 -10.36 44.98 35.16
CA ASP A 71 -11.55 44.14 35.42
C ASP A 71 -11.32 43.36 36.73
N VAL A 72 -12.26 43.46 37.68
CA VAL A 72 -12.13 42.87 39.02
C VAL A 72 -13.10 41.71 39.21
N TYR A 73 -12.57 40.52 39.46
CA TYR A 73 -13.34 39.32 39.77
C TYR A 73 -13.11 38.91 41.23
N VAL A 74 -14.19 38.80 42.00
CA VAL A 74 -14.14 38.50 43.43
C VAL A 74 -14.76 37.13 43.70
N PHE A 75 -14.00 36.26 44.37
CA PHE A 75 -14.39 34.91 44.74
C PHE A 75 -14.41 34.73 46.25
N ARG A 76 -15.44 34.04 46.75
CA ARG A 76 -15.61 33.77 48.19
C ARG A 76 -16.07 32.35 48.49
N HIS A 77 -15.46 31.75 49.51
CA HIS A 77 -15.98 30.53 50.15
C HIS A 77 -17.07 30.87 51.18
N PRO A 78 -18.28 30.28 51.11
CA PRO A 78 -19.39 30.65 51.99
C PRO A 78 -19.25 30.03 53.39
N ASP A 79 -18.67 28.83 53.50
CA ASP A 79 -18.64 28.10 54.76
C ASP A 79 -17.57 28.58 55.74
N PRO A 80 -17.84 28.50 57.06
CA PRO A 80 -16.87 28.81 58.10
C PRO A 80 -15.68 27.82 58.08
N PRO A 81 -14.49 28.25 58.55
CA PRO A 81 -13.35 27.35 58.69
C PRO A 81 -13.65 26.20 59.65
N MET A 82 -13.30 24.98 59.26
CA MET A 82 -13.26 23.84 60.18
C MET A 82 -11.99 23.92 61.03
N VAL A 83 -12.15 24.13 62.33
CA VAL A 83 -11.05 24.27 63.28
C VAL A 83 -11.13 23.14 64.31
N ARG A 84 -10.03 22.44 64.56
CA ARG A 84 -9.96 21.41 65.63
C ARG A 84 -9.93 22.11 66.99
N LEU A 85 -10.63 21.56 67.98
CA LEU A 85 -10.72 22.13 69.33
C LEU A 85 -9.36 22.38 69.99
N ASP A 86 -8.34 21.58 69.65
CA ASP A 86 -6.98 21.66 70.22
C ASP A 86 -6.02 22.53 69.39
N ASP A 87 -6.48 23.21 68.34
CA ASP A 87 -5.63 24.05 67.50
C ASP A 87 -5.28 25.36 68.22
N PRO A 88 -4.01 25.66 68.53
CA PRO A 88 -3.60 26.91 69.18
C PRO A 88 -3.92 28.16 68.34
N GLN A 89 -4.17 28.02 67.03
CA GLN A 89 -4.57 29.12 66.15
C GLN A 89 -6.09 29.30 66.03
N ALA A 90 -6.89 28.45 66.69
CA ALA A 90 -8.34 28.43 66.56
C ALA A 90 -9.01 29.80 66.77
N LYS A 91 -8.59 30.50 67.83
CA LYS A 91 -9.12 31.82 68.17
C LYS A 91 -8.81 32.87 67.10
N ARG A 92 -7.59 32.86 66.54
CA ARG A 92 -7.15 33.79 65.49
C ARG A 92 -7.88 33.53 64.17
N THR A 93 -8.11 32.26 63.84
CA THR A 93 -8.89 31.86 62.66
C THR A 93 -10.34 32.33 62.77
N GLN A 94 -10.95 32.20 63.95
CA GLN A 94 -12.30 32.70 64.20
C GLN A 94 -12.38 34.24 64.12
N GLU A 95 -11.42 34.96 64.70
CA GLU A 95 -11.36 36.44 64.63
C GLU A 95 -11.22 36.94 63.18
N GLN A 96 -10.39 36.28 62.37
CA GLN A 96 -10.22 36.59 60.94
C GLN A 96 -11.51 36.33 60.14
N TRP A 97 -12.24 35.27 60.46
CA TRP A 97 -13.52 34.94 59.84
C TRP A 97 -14.61 35.97 60.15
N GLU A 98 -14.74 36.38 61.41
CA GLU A 98 -15.70 37.42 61.81
C GLU A 98 -15.37 38.78 61.17
N ARG A 99 -14.09 39.13 61.05
CA ARG A 99 -13.65 40.33 60.31
C ARG A 99 -13.98 40.25 58.83
N LEU A 100 -13.78 39.10 58.20
CA LEU A 100 -14.15 38.89 56.80
C LEU A 100 -15.66 39.06 56.58
N LYS A 101 -16.49 38.50 57.48
CA LYS A 101 -17.95 38.72 57.45
C LYS A 101 -18.32 40.19 57.56
N ALA A 102 -17.77 40.91 58.54
CA ALA A 102 -18.06 42.32 58.77
C ALA A 102 -17.67 43.18 57.55
N PHE A 103 -16.50 42.90 56.96
CA PHE A 103 -16.07 43.53 55.72
C PHE A 103 -17.05 43.28 54.58
N TRP A 104 -17.51 42.03 54.42
CA TRP A 104 -18.45 41.67 53.35
C TRP A 104 -19.80 42.38 53.47
N GLU A 105 -20.37 42.43 54.68
CA GLU A 105 -21.64 43.14 54.95
C GLU A 105 -21.53 44.64 54.64
N THR A 106 -20.36 45.24 54.89
CA THR A 106 -20.15 46.68 54.70
C THR A 106 -19.98 47.04 53.21
N TRP A 107 -19.16 46.28 52.50
CA TRP A 107 -18.63 46.67 51.18
C TRP A 107 -19.33 46.01 49.99
N PHE A 108 -19.86 44.80 50.18
CA PHE A 108 -20.47 44.03 49.10
C PHE A 108 -22.01 43.96 49.21
N LYS A 109 -22.60 44.30 50.36
CA LYS A 109 -24.06 44.41 50.55
C LYS A 109 -24.53 45.87 50.74
N ALA A 110 -25.71 46.18 50.21
CA ALA A 110 -26.40 47.45 50.39
C ALA A 110 -27.43 47.36 51.53
N ALA A 111 -27.86 48.52 52.04
CA ALA A 111 -28.75 48.63 53.21
C ALA A 111 -30.15 48.04 52.97
N ASP A 112 -30.53 47.79 51.71
CA ASP A 112 -31.78 47.15 51.27
C ASP A 112 -31.64 45.65 50.95
N GLY A 113 -30.44 45.07 51.14
CA GLY A 113 -30.15 43.67 50.84
C GLY A 113 -29.67 43.39 49.41
N THR A 114 -29.53 44.41 48.55
CA THR A 114 -28.97 44.27 47.19
C THR A 114 -27.43 44.26 47.22
N PHE A 115 -26.77 43.67 46.22
CA PHE A 115 -25.30 43.59 46.16
C PHE A 115 -24.69 44.82 45.48
N LYS A 116 -23.70 45.46 46.13
CA LYS A 116 -22.99 46.68 45.64
C LYS A 116 -21.95 46.38 44.54
N ALA A 117 -21.50 45.13 44.45
CA ALA A 117 -20.57 44.62 43.45
C ALA A 117 -20.83 43.13 43.24
N ALA A 118 -20.68 42.65 42.00
CA ALA A 118 -20.82 41.24 41.67
C ALA A 118 -19.66 40.43 42.27
N PHE A 119 -19.95 39.27 42.84
CA PHE A 119 -18.98 38.29 43.31
C PHE A 119 -19.45 36.87 42.98
N HIS A 120 -18.53 35.93 43.10
CA HIS A 120 -18.70 34.52 42.80
C HIS A 120 -18.49 33.71 44.07
N GLU A 121 -19.47 32.89 44.46
CA GLU A 121 -19.28 31.92 45.54
C GLU A 121 -18.70 30.63 44.96
N TYR A 122 -17.77 30.02 45.70
CA TYR A 122 -17.24 28.70 45.37
C TYR A 122 -17.22 27.80 46.60
N THR A 123 -17.64 26.56 46.43
CA THR A 123 -17.74 25.56 47.54
C THR A 123 -16.66 24.49 47.47
N THR A 124 -16.13 24.22 46.27
CA THR A 124 -15.03 23.29 46.02
C THR A 124 -13.96 23.96 45.17
N ILE A 125 -12.77 23.36 45.11
CA ILE A 125 -11.71 23.81 44.20
C ILE A 125 -12.15 23.64 42.75
N ASP A 126 -12.83 22.53 42.42
CA ASP A 126 -13.34 22.26 41.07
C ASP A 126 -14.33 23.35 40.59
N ASP A 127 -15.22 23.80 41.47
CA ASP A 127 -16.19 24.86 41.18
C ASP A 127 -15.50 26.22 40.98
N PHE A 128 -14.51 26.52 41.83
CA PHE A 128 -13.67 27.72 41.67
C PHE A 128 -12.95 27.73 40.32
N ASP A 129 -12.26 26.64 39.97
CA ASP A 129 -11.51 26.53 38.71
C ASP A 129 -12.43 26.71 37.50
N ALA A 130 -13.58 26.03 37.47
CA ALA A 130 -14.54 26.13 36.38
C ALA A 130 -15.14 27.54 36.22
N GLN A 131 -15.29 28.29 37.32
CA GLN A 131 -15.77 29.67 37.27
C GLN A 131 -14.67 30.63 36.81
N VAL A 132 -13.45 30.50 37.32
CA VAL A 132 -12.29 31.32 36.90
C VAL A 132 -11.99 31.13 35.42
N GLU A 133 -11.93 29.88 34.94
CA GLU A 133 -11.67 29.57 33.53
C GLU A 133 -12.71 30.22 32.61
N ARG A 134 -13.99 30.17 32.99
CA ARG A 134 -15.08 30.79 32.22
C ARG A 134 -14.96 32.30 32.15
N LEU A 135 -14.68 32.96 33.27
CA LEU A 135 -14.55 34.41 33.33
C LEU A 135 -13.30 34.90 32.58
N LEU A 136 -12.17 34.24 32.77
CA LEU A 136 -10.93 34.55 32.06
C LEU A 136 -11.06 34.31 30.56
N SER A 137 -11.68 33.22 30.14
CA SER A 137 -11.93 32.93 28.71
C SER A 137 -12.81 34.03 28.09
N GLY A 138 -13.91 34.40 28.75
CA GLY A 138 -14.77 35.49 28.29
C GLY A 138 -14.06 36.84 28.23
N TRP A 139 -13.18 37.12 29.21
CA TRP A 139 -12.35 38.31 29.21
C TRP A 139 -11.34 38.32 28.07
N LEU A 140 -10.63 37.21 27.85
CA LEU A 140 -9.67 37.06 26.75
C LEU A 140 -10.37 37.21 25.40
N GLU A 141 -11.55 36.62 25.21
CA GLU A 141 -12.34 36.81 24.00
C GLU A 141 -12.70 38.28 23.77
N LYS A 142 -13.13 38.99 24.81
CA LYS A 142 -13.48 40.42 24.72
C LYS A 142 -12.25 41.28 24.39
N THR A 143 -11.12 41.02 25.05
CA THR A 143 -9.91 41.86 24.99
C THR A 143 -9.03 41.57 23.77
N LEU A 144 -8.96 40.31 23.35
CA LEU A 144 -8.12 39.85 22.24
C LEU A 144 -8.86 39.74 20.90
N ARG A 145 -10.17 40.04 20.86
CA ARG A 145 -10.95 40.10 19.62
C ARG A 145 -10.23 40.96 18.57
N GLY A 146 -9.80 40.32 17.49
CA GLY A 146 -9.15 40.97 16.35
C GLY A 146 -7.65 41.24 16.51
N ARG A 147 -7.00 40.88 17.63
CA ARG A 147 -5.54 40.96 17.76
C ARG A 147 -4.88 39.69 17.22
N ALA A 148 -4.08 39.82 16.17
CA ALA A 148 -3.31 38.72 15.64
C ALA A 148 -2.20 38.31 16.61
N VAL A 149 -2.23 37.03 16.98
CA VAL A 149 -1.08 36.18 17.29
C VAL A 149 0.29 36.53 16.67
N PRO A 150 1.23 37.37 17.17
CA PRO A 150 2.48 37.52 16.43
C PRO A 150 3.25 36.19 16.35
N TRP A 151 3.79 35.90 15.18
CA TRP A 151 4.67 34.77 14.89
C TRP A 151 6.12 35.24 14.99
N PRO A 152 6.84 34.94 16.08
CA PRO A 152 8.20 35.41 16.28
C PRO A 152 9.15 34.63 15.38
N ILE A 153 9.49 35.22 14.23
CA ILE A 153 10.36 34.60 13.20
C ILE A 153 11.69 34.11 13.79
N GLU A 154 12.28 34.86 14.72
CA GLU A 154 13.59 34.52 15.31
C GLU A 154 13.58 33.18 16.07
N ILE A 155 12.44 32.82 16.65
CA ILE A 155 12.28 31.61 17.47
C ILE A 155 11.62 30.49 16.66
N MET A 156 10.65 30.84 15.82
CA MET A 156 9.77 29.87 15.16
C MET A 156 10.12 29.64 13.69
N GLY A 157 11.02 30.46 13.12
CA GLY A 157 11.43 30.38 11.72
C GLY A 157 10.35 30.85 10.74
N SER A 158 10.43 30.35 9.50
CA SER A 158 9.47 30.63 8.44
C SER A 158 8.04 30.29 8.86
N PRO A 159 7.05 31.20 8.66
CA PRO A 159 5.64 30.88 8.85
C PRO A 159 5.10 29.96 7.75
N PHE A 160 5.86 29.77 6.67
CA PHE A 160 5.54 28.89 5.55
C PHE A 160 6.36 27.60 5.65
N ARG A 161 5.77 26.45 5.32
CA ARG A 161 6.39 25.12 5.53
C ARG A 161 6.93 24.46 4.27
N GLY A 162 6.88 25.15 3.14
CA GLY A 162 7.29 24.57 1.87
C GLY A 162 6.46 23.32 1.53
N LEU A 163 7.15 22.21 1.25
CA LEU A 163 6.51 20.93 0.96
C LEU A 163 6.24 20.08 2.23
N ALA A 164 6.67 20.53 3.41
CA ALA A 164 6.35 19.85 4.67
C ALA A 164 4.91 20.15 5.12
N ALA A 165 4.34 19.25 5.92
CA ALA A 165 3.02 19.50 6.51
C ALA A 165 3.14 20.47 7.69
N PHE A 166 2.08 21.24 7.95
CA PHE A 166 1.95 21.98 9.20
C PHE A 166 1.64 20.99 10.33
N GLY A 167 2.50 20.96 11.36
CA GLY A 167 2.25 20.26 12.63
C GLY A 167 1.68 21.17 13.73
N ALA A 168 1.43 20.62 14.92
CA ALA A 168 0.80 21.33 16.04
C ALA A 168 1.49 22.65 16.43
N LYS A 169 2.82 22.74 16.32
CA LYS A 169 3.62 23.96 16.58
C LYS A 169 3.17 25.15 15.73
N HIS A 170 2.61 24.88 14.55
CA HIS A 170 2.26 25.87 13.54
C HIS A 170 0.76 26.22 13.53
N ALA A 171 -0.05 25.70 14.46
CA ALA A 171 -1.49 25.92 14.50
C ALA A 171 -1.89 27.42 14.44
N ARG A 172 -1.04 28.31 14.98
CA ARG A 172 -1.28 29.76 15.04
C ARG A 172 -1.09 30.48 13.69
N VAL A 173 -0.38 29.87 12.75
CA VAL A 173 -0.17 30.38 11.38
C VAL A 173 -0.88 29.52 10.33
N PHE A 174 -1.70 28.55 10.76
CA PHE A 174 -2.49 27.71 9.87
C PHE A 174 -3.84 28.37 9.54
N PHE A 175 -3.88 29.15 8.46
CA PHE A 175 -5.04 29.95 8.03
C PHE A 175 -5.75 29.37 6.80
N GLY A 176 -6.91 29.94 6.45
CA GLY A 176 -7.71 29.55 5.27
C GLY A 176 -8.45 28.23 5.38
N ARG A 177 -8.35 27.52 6.52
CA ARG A 177 -9.06 26.26 6.78
C ARG A 177 -9.98 26.30 7.99
N SER A 178 -10.26 27.49 8.54
CA SER A 178 -11.05 27.65 9.76
C SER A 178 -12.46 27.04 9.65
N ARG A 179 -13.12 27.21 8.50
CA ARG A 179 -14.47 26.63 8.27
C ARG A 179 -14.42 25.10 8.22
N ASP A 180 -13.42 24.56 7.56
CA ASP A 180 -13.22 23.10 7.44
C ASP A 180 -12.93 22.48 8.80
N ILE A 181 -12.05 23.11 9.58
CA ILE A 181 -11.73 22.69 10.96
C ILE A 181 -12.97 22.68 11.83
N THR A 182 -13.76 23.77 11.84
CA THR A 182 -14.98 23.86 12.66
C THR A 182 -15.97 22.76 12.30
N ARG A 183 -16.30 22.60 11.02
CA ARG A 183 -17.26 21.58 10.58
C ARG A 183 -16.80 20.16 10.90
N ALA A 184 -15.54 19.84 10.59
CA ALA A 184 -15.00 18.51 10.86
C ALA A 184 -14.95 18.20 12.37
N VAL A 185 -14.64 19.19 13.22
CA VAL A 185 -14.68 19.02 14.68
C VAL A 185 -16.12 18.80 15.18
N ASP A 186 -17.09 19.56 14.67
CA ASP A 186 -18.49 19.40 15.05
C ASP A 186 -19.02 18.01 14.65
N GLU A 187 -18.78 17.58 13.41
CA GLU A 187 -19.15 16.25 12.92
C GLU A 187 -18.48 15.13 13.72
N TRP A 188 -17.21 15.30 14.11
CA TRP A 188 -16.48 14.33 14.90
C TRP A 188 -17.00 14.22 16.33
N LYS A 189 -17.35 15.36 16.94
CA LYS A 189 -18.02 15.38 18.26
C LYS A 189 -19.39 14.69 18.19
N ASP A 190 -20.14 14.92 17.13
CA ASP A 190 -21.42 14.23 16.91
C ASP A 190 -21.23 12.72 16.71
N ALA A 191 -20.15 12.30 16.05
CA ALA A 191 -19.80 10.89 15.94
C ALA A 191 -19.43 10.27 17.30
N ALA A 192 -18.72 11.02 18.14
CA ALA A 192 -18.38 10.61 19.50
C ALA A 192 -19.63 10.45 20.38
N THR A 193 -20.64 11.33 20.27
CA THR A 193 -21.89 11.18 21.03
C THR A 193 -22.70 9.95 20.60
N ARG A 194 -22.54 9.49 19.35
CA ARG A 194 -23.08 8.21 18.85
C ARG A 194 -22.25 6.98 19.28
N GLY A 195 -21.17 7.16 20.03
CA GLY A 195 -20.31 6.09 20.53
C GLY A 195 -19.24 5.60 19.54
N THR A 196 -19.02 6.31 18.44
CA THR A 196 -17.94 6.01 17.48
C THR A 196 -17.16 7.29 17.17
N PRO A 197 -16.19 7.69 18.01
CA PRO A 197 -15.38 8.91 17.83
C PRO A 197 -14.36 8.75 16.68
N PHE A 198 -14.83 8.44 15.48
CA PHE A 198 -14.05 8.25 14.26
C PHE A 198 -14.33 9.39 13.28
N LEU A 199 -13.28 10.00 12.74
CA LEU A 199 -13.34 10.95 11.64
C LEU A 199 -12.42 10.51 10.51
N LEU A 200 -12.98 10.31 9.32
CA LEU A 200 -12.23 10.13 8.08
C LEU A 200 -12.18 11.44 7.30
N VAL A 201 -10.97 11.96 7.03
CA VAL A 201 -10.78 13.11 6.13
C VAL A 201 -10.37 12.60 4.76
N VAL A 202 -11.25 12.79 3.77
CA VAL A 202 -11.02 12.36 2.37
C VAL A 202 -10.72 13.57 1.50
N GLY A 203 -9.78 13.47 0.56
CA GLY A 203 -9.53 14.58 -0.38
C GLY A 203 -8.41 14.30 -1.36
N ALA A 204 -8.30 15.13 -2.40
CA ALA A 204 -7.27 14.99 -3.42
C ALA A 204 -5.84 15.09 -2.85
N SER A 205 -4.86 14.58 -3.59
CA SER A 205 -3.44 14.80 -3.27
C SER A 205 -3.14 16.30 -3.28
N GLY A 206 -2.37 16.80 -2.30
CA GLY A 206 -2.05 18.22 -2.21
C GLY A 206 -3.15 19.13 -1.63
N ALA A 207 -4.34 18.63 -1.30
CA ALA A 207 -5.43 19.45 -0.72
C ALA A 207 -5.13 19.96 0.72
N GLY A 208 -4.06 19.47 1.36
CA GLY A 208 -3.65 19.86 2.71
C GLY A 208 -4.16 18.95 3.83
N LYS A 209 -4.59 17.71 3.54
CA LYS A 209 -5.15 16.76 4.53
C LYS A 209 -4.29 16.58 5.79
N SER A 210 -3.00 16.29 5.61
CA SER A 210 -2.07 16.08 6.74
C SER A 210 -1.90 17.36 7.57
N SER A 211 -1.85 18.53 6.93
CA SER A 211 -1.78 19.83 7.62
C SER A 211 -3.08 20.15 8.37
N LEU A 212 -4.24 19.89 7.75
CA LEU A 212 -5.54 20.03 8.39
C LEU A 212 -5.64 19.14 9.62
N ALA A 213 -5.23 17.88 9.52
CA ALA A 213 -5.25 16.93 10.63
C ALA A 213 -4.36 17.41 11.80
N ARG A 214 -3.09 17.72 11.54
CA ARG A 214 -2.08 17.95 12.58
C ARG A 214 -2.05 19.37 13.16
N ALA A 215 -2.23 20.39 12.32
CA ALA A 215 -2.23 21.79 12.75
C ALA A 215 -3.64 22.36 12.98
N GLY A 216 -4.66 21.76 12.36
CA GLY A 216 -6.06 22.20 12.49
C GLY A 216 -6.85 21.40 13.53
N LEU A 217 -7.09 20.12 13.23
CA LEU A 217 -8.02 19.27 13.98
C LEU A 217 -7.45 18.83 15.33
N VAL A 218 -6.22 18.31 15.36
CA VAL A 218 -5.57 17.82 16.59
C VAL A 218 -5.48 18.92 17.66
N PRO A 219 -4.95 20.13 17.39
CA PRO A 219 -4.85 21.17 18.41
C PRO A 219 -6.23 21.71 18.82
N ARG A 220 -7.20 21.69 17.90
CA ARG A 220 -8.57 22.15 18.19
C ARG A 220 -9.32 21.17 19.09
N ILE A 221 -9.29 19.86 18.79
CA ILE A 221 -10.05 18.88 19.57
C ILE A 221 -9.44 18.63 20.95
N THR A 222 -8.12 18.79 21.06
CA THR A 222 -7.37 18.58 22.31
C THR A 222 -7.31 19.83 23.21
N ALA A 223 -7.80 20.97 22.73
CA ALA A 223 -7.89 22.18 23.54
C ALA A 223 -8.89 22.02 24.70
N SER A 224 -8.57 22.60 25.85
CA SER A 224 -9.45 22.62 27.04
C SER A 224 -10.85 23.12 26.66
N GLY A 225 -11.88 22.45 27.19
CA GLY A 225 -13.28 22.83 27.02
C GLY A 225 -13.91 22.48 25.67
N VAL A 226 -13.16 22.06 24.64
CA VAL A 226 -13.75 21.70 23.33
C VAL A 226 -14.54 20.40 23.39
N VAL A 227 -14.03 19.41 24.14
CA VAL A 227 -14.74 18.19 24.52
C VAL A 227 -14.86 18.17 26.04
N PRO A 228 -15.95 18.70 26.62
CA PRO A 228 -16.06 18.92 28.07
C PRO A 228 -15.95 17.67 28.95
N SER A 229 -16.10 16.48 28.37
CA SER A 229 -16.02 15.19 29.09
C SER A 229 -14.58 14.66 29.23
N VAL A 230 -13.59 15.36 28.67
CA VAL A 230 -12.19 14.93 28.61
C VAL A 230 -11.31 15.95 29.30
N ASP A 231 -10.59 15.50 30.33
CA ASP A 231 -9.68 16.34 31.10
C ASP A 231 -8.23 16.21 30.63
N LEU A 232 -7.86 15.03 30.12
CA LEU A 232 -6.53 14.74 29.61
C LEU A 232 -6.58 14.14 28.21
N TRP A 233 -5.86 14.75 27.29
CA TRP A 233 -5.59 14.15 25.99
C TRP A 233 -4.22 13.51 25.96
N ARG A 234 -4.17 12.29 25.43
CA ARG A 234 -2.96 11.68 24.87
C ARG A 234 -3.08 11.65 23.36
N VAL A 235 -1.99 11.84 22.63
CA VAL A 235 -2.01 11.89 21.15
C VAL A 235 -0.92 10.99 20.59
N ALA A 236 -1.31 10.05 19.74
CA ALA A 236 -0.39 9.24 18.94
C ALA A 236 -0.60 9.55 17.46
N VAL A 237 0.42 10.10 16.80
CA VAL A 237 0.41 10.36 15.34
C VAL A 237 1.27 9.30 14.67
N MET A 238 0.70 8.57 13.71
CA MET A 238 1.38 7.48 13.02
C MET A 238 1.17 7.49 11.51
N HIS A 239 2.10 6.88 10.80
CA HIS A 239 1.95 6.46 9.42
C HIS A 239 2.00 4.92 9.33
N PRO A 240 1.13 4.27 8.55
CA PRO A 240 1.11 2.80 8.45
C PRO A 240 2.46 2.18 8.06
N SER A 241 3.22 2.78 7.14
CA SER A 241 4.49 2.21 6.62
C SER A 241 5.74 2.67 7.36
N GLU A 242 5.62 3.32 8.52
CA GLU A 242 6.78 3.86 9.22
C GLU A 242 7.70 2.77 9.81
N ALA A 243 7.14 1.71 10.38
CA ALA A 243 7.89 0.57 10.87
C ALA A 243 8.07 -0.48 9.76
N SER A 244 9.29 -1.02 9.66
CA SER A 244 9.62 -2.14 8.76
C SER A 244 8.74 -3.37 8.98
N ASP A 245 8.25 -3.55 10.21
CA ASP A 245 7.53 -4.74 10.64
C ASP A 245 6.00 -4.62 10.46
N GLY A 246 5.55 -3.52 9.82
CA GLY A 246 4.16 -3.31 9.42
C GLY A 246 3.36 -2.33 10.29
N PRO A 247 2.08 -2.10 9.96
CA PRO A 247 1.27 -1.02 10.54
C PRO A 247 0.98 -1.18 12.04
N ILE A 248 0.94 -2.42 12.53
CA ILE A 248 0.74 -2.71 13.97
C ILE A 248 1.97 -2.31 14.78
N ALA A 249 3.16 -2.59 14.26
CA ALA A 249 4.41 -2.18 14.90
C ALA A 249 4.56 -0.66 14.90
N SER A 250 4.13 0.02 13.83
CA SER A 250 4.07 1.48 13.76
C SER A 250 3.18 2.06 14.86
N LEU A 251 1.95 1.54 15.01
CA LEU A 251 1.03 1.96 16.08
C LEU A 251 1.61 1.70 17.46
N ALA A 252 2.07 0.48 17.72
CA ALA A 252 2.63 0.09 19.01
C ALA A 252 3.81 0.98 19.39
N ARG A 253 4.69 1.33 18.45
CA ARG A 253 5.81 2.26 18.70
C ARG A 253 5.33 3.65 19.05
N ARG A 254 4.43 4.22 18.26
CA ARG A 254 3.92 5.59 18.45
C ARG A 254 3.12 5.77 19.73
N LEU A 255 2.59 4.69 20.30
CA LEU A 255 1.96 4.73 21.62
C LEU A 255 2.95 4.96 22.76
N PHE A 256 4.24 4.65 22.61
CA PHE A 256 5.25 4.88 23.66
C PHE A 256 5.90 6.27 23.60
N ASP A 257 5.59 7.08 22.56
CA ASP A 257 6.20 8.39 22.38
C ASP A 257 5.90 9.32 23.58
N GLY A 258 6.94 9.72 24.31
CA GLY A 258 6.86 10.75 25.35
C GLY A 258 7.15 12.14 24.79
N ASP A 259 7.19 13.16 25.66
CA ASP A 259 7.42 14.55 25.25
C ASP A 259 8.72 14.77 24.47
N LYS A 260 9.76 13.99 24.78
CA LYS A 260 11.07 14.07 24.13
C LYS A 260 11.09 13.46 22.73
N ASP A 261 10.14 12.58 22.43
CA ASP A 261 10.05 11.85 21.17
C ASP A 261 9.18 12.60 20.15
N ILE A 262 8.46 13.64 20.58
CA ILE A 262 7.65 14.48 19.71
C ILE A 262 8.57 15.27 18.74
N PRO A 263 8.38 15.11 17.42
CA PRO A 263 9.12 15.88 16.42
C PRO A 263 8.94 17.40 16.64
N ASP A 264 9.95 18.21 16.32
CA ASP A 264 9.89 19.67 16.53
C ASP A 264 8.65 20.32 15.91
N GLU A 265 8.22 19.85 14.73
CA GLU A 265 7.05 20.36 14.01
C GLU A 265 5.72 20.11 14.74
N GLU A 266 5.68 19.08 15.58
CA GLU A 266 4.52 18.66 16.36
C GLU A 266 4.59 19.12 17.82
N ARG A 267 5.61 19.92 18.20
CA ARG A 267 5.72 20.46 19.57
C ARG A 267 4.46 21.25 19.93
N GLY A 268 4.01 21.06 21.16
CA GLY A 268 2.76 21.62 21.66
C GLY A 268 1.57 20.67 21.58
N ARG A 269 1.68 19.52 20.89
CA ARG A 269 0.74 18.41 21.08
C ARG A 269 1.04 17.65 22.37
N ALA A 270 0.03 17.00 22.93
CA ALA A 270 0.22 16.10 24.07
C ALA A 270 1.04 14.85 23.68
N PRO A 271 1.79 14.26 24.62
CA PRO A 271 2.49 12.99 24.40
C PRO A 271 1.48 11.85 24.15
N ALA A 272 1.99 10.69 23.70
CA ALA A 272 1.17 9.50 23.54
C ALA A 272 0.92 8.83 24.91
N LEU A 273 1.27 7.57 25.10
CA LEU A 273 1.02 6.82 26.32
C LEU A 273 2.31 6.11 26.80
N PRO A 274 3.35 6.86 27.19
CA PRO A 274 4.57 6.26 27.76
C PRO A 274 4.30 5.41 29.01
N GLU A 275 3.19 5.65 29.72
CA GLU A 275 2.73 4.88 30.89
C GLU A 275 2.43 3.41 30.56
N ILE A 276 2.29 3.04 29.28
CA ILE A 276 2.19 1.63 28.86
C ILE A 276 3.44 0.86 29.31
N ALA A 277 4.61 1.48 29.34
CA ALA A 277 5.86 0.84 29.74
C ALA A 277 5.86 0.40 31.23
N GLU A 278 4.95 0.93 32.04
CA GLU A 278 4.77 0.54 33.44
C GLU A 278 3.85 -0.69 33.60
N SER A 279 3.41 -1.30 32.49
CA SER A 279 2.62 -2.53 32.47
C SER A 279 3.50 -3.78 32.24
N ASP A 280 2.85 -4.92 31.99
CA ASP A 280 3.53 -6.14 31.53
C ASP A 280 4.10 -6.01 30.11
N TYR A 281 3.73 -4.96 29.37
CA TYR A 281 4.17 -4.67 28.01
C TYR A 281 5.16 -3.49 28.04
N ARG A 282 6.43 -3.78 28.38
CA ARG A 282 7.47 -2.76 28.62
C ARG A 282 8.09 -2.22 27.35
N SER A 283 7.88 -2.90 26.22
CA SER A 283 8.46 -2.54 24.92
C SER A 283 7.42 -2.50 23.79
N PRO A 284 7.66 -1.70 22.74
CA PRO A 284 6.82 -1.70 21.53
C PRO A 284 6.69 -3.08 20.88
N ALA A 285 7.72 -3.93 20.96
CA ALA A 285 7.70 -5.28 20.39
C ALA A 285 6.74 -6.21 21.13
N GLU A 286 6.67 -6.12 22.47
CA GLU A 286 5.71 -6.89 23.28
C GLU A 286 4.28 -6.43 23.01
N LEU A 287 4.05 -5.12 22.91
CA LEU A 287 2.73 -4.59 22.56
C LEU A 287 2.31 -4.99 21.14
N THR A 288 3.25 -5.03 20.19
CA THR A 288 3.01 -5.50 18.82
C THR A 288 2.56 -6.97 18.82
N ARG A 289 3.20 -7.83 19.61
CA ARG A 289 2.79 -9.25 19.77
C ARG A 289 1.38 -9.36 20.33
N LEU A 290 1.06 -8.59 21.38
CA LEU A 290 -0.30 -8.55 21.94
C LEU A 290 -1.34 -8.14 20.89
N PHE A 291 -1.08 -7.07 20.15
CA PHE A 291 -1.99 -6.59 19.10
C PHE A 291 -2.20 -7.65 18.00
N THR A 292 -1.17 -8.45 17.75
CA THR A 292 -1.21 -9.53 16.76
C THR A 292 -2.01 -10.74 17.25
N GLU A 293 -1.84 -11.13 18.51
CA GLU A 293 -2.43 -12.35 19.08
C GLU A 293 -3.84 -12.13 19.64
N ALA A 294 -4.11 -10.98 20.27
CA ALA A 294 -5.30 -10.76 21.10
C ALA A 294 -6.41 -9.92 20.44
N GLY A 295 -6.20 -9.38 19.24
CA GLY A 295 -7.24 -8.67 18.49
C GLY A 295 -7.84 -7.49 19.26
N SER A 296 -9.12 -7.56 19.67
CA SER A 296 -9.81 -6.47 20.41
C SER A 296 -9.45 -6.40 21.90
N ALA A 297 -9.00 -7.52 22.51
CA ALA A 297 -8.49 -7.53 23.88
C ALA A 297 -7.16 -6.76 24.03
N ALA A 298 -6.56 -6.37 22.90
CA ALA A 298 -5.45 -5.42 22.79
C ALA A 298 -5.71 -4.04 23.41
N SER A 299 -6.98 -3.64 23.59
CA SER A 299 -7.31 -2.33 24.15
C SER A 299 -7.02 -2.20 25.65
N THR A 300 -6.97 -3.31 26.39
CA THR A 300 -6.85 -3.28 27.86
C THR A 300 -5.58 -2.57 28.38
N PRO A 301 -4.37 -2.79 27.84
CA PRO A 301 -3.19 -2.06 28.31
C PRO A 301 -3.26 -0.57 28.01
N VAL A 302 -3.86 -0.18 26.88
CA VAL A 302 -4.05 1.23 26.49
C VAL A 302 -5.00 1.92 27.48
N ILE A 303 -6.13 1.28 27.78
CA ILE A 303 -7.11 1.76 28.77
C ILE A 303 -6.47 1.93 30.16
N ARG A 304 -5.75 0.91 30.65
CA ARG A 304 -5.07 0.98 31.95
C ARG A 304 -3.94 2.03 32.00
N ALA A 305 -3.32 2.33 30.87
CA ALA A 305 -2.32 3.40 30.79
C ALA A 305 -2.99 4.78 30.84
N LEU A 306 -4.15 4.95 30.20
CA LEU A 306 -4.96 6.17 30.31
C LEU A 306 -5.46 6.40 31.74
N GLU A 307 -5.95 5.36 32.42
CA GLU A 307 -6.37 5.44 33.82
C GLU A 307 -5.22 5.91 34.72
N ARG A 308 -4.03 5.33 34.57
CA ARG A 308 -2.83 5.76 35.32
C ARG A 308 -2.41 7.19 35.01
N ALA A 309 -2.43 7.59 33.74
CA ALA A 309 -2.12 8.96 33.34
C ALA A 309 -3.12 9.96 33.97
N ALA A 310 -4.40 9.59 34.01
CA ALA A 310 -5.44 10.39 34.65
C ALA A 310 -5.24 10.50 36.17
N GLU A 311 -4.98 9.38 36.86
CA GLU A 311 -4.72 9.35 38.31
C GLU A 311 -3.49 10.18 38.68
N ALA A 312 -2.41 10.06 37.92
CA ALA A 312 -1.18 10.80 38.15
C ALA A 312 -1.37 12.32 37.96
N GLU A 313 -2.17 12.73 36.97
CA GLU A 313 -2.49 14.15 36.76
C GLU A 313 -3.45 14.68 37.83
N ALA A 314 -4.48 13.93 38.18
CA ALA A 314 -5.43 14.27 39.24
C ALA A 314 -4.71 14.49 40.58
N ALA A 315 -3.80 13.57 40.94
CA ALA A 315 -3.00 13.67 42.15
C ALA A 315 -2.07 14.89 42.13
N ARG A 316 -1.51 15.25 40.96
CA ARG A 316 -0.66 16.44 40.81
C ARG A 316 -1.45 17.74 40.97
N GLN A 317 -2.68 17.80 40.47
CA GLN A 317 -3.53 18.97 40.54
C GLN A 317 -4.33 19.06 41.85
N GLY A 318 -4.36 18.00 42.66
CA GLY A 318 -5.10 17.97 43.93
C GLY A 318 -6.63 17.97 43.76
N LEU A 319 -7.12 17.53 42.59
CA LEU A 319 -8.54 17.51 42.26
C LEU A 319 -9.23 16.32 42.94
N ALA A 320 -10.44 16.52 43.44
CA ALA A 320 -11.22 15.48 44.12
C ALA A 320 -12.10 14.65 43.16
N ARG A 321 -12.39 15.20 41.96
CA ARG A 321 -13.19 14.53 40.93
C ARG A 321 -12.36 13.52 40.11
N PRO A 322 -12.99 12.47 39.56
CA PRO A 322 -12.31 11.57 38.63
C PRO A 322 -11.90 12.34 37.37
N PHE A 323 -10.60 12.33 37.07
CA PHE A 323 -10.01 12.92 35.88
C PHE A 323 -10.15 11.93 34.72
N ARG A 324 -10.64 12.37 33.55
CA ARG A 324 -10.87 11.50 32.40
C ARG A 324 -9.81 11.70 31.33
N ALA A 325 -8.99 10.68 31.12
CA ALA A 325 -8.05 10.63 30.01
C ALA A 325 -8.64 9.93 28.78
N GLN A 326 -8.34 10.47 27.60
CA GLN A 326 -8.68 9.90 26.30
C GLN A 326 -7.45 9.89 25.40
N LEU A 327 -7.37 8.87 24.54
CA LEU A 327 -6.33 8.79 23.52
C LEU A 327 -6.90 9.25 22.18
N LEU A 328 -6.19 10.14 21.50
CA LEU A 328 -6.39 10.44 20.09
C LEU A 328 -5.32 9.72 19.26
N VAL A 329 -5.74 8.78 18.41
CA VAL A 329 -4.90 8.16 17.39
C VAL A 329 -5.13 8.87 16.06
N VAL A 330 -4.06 9.37 15.45
CA VAL A 330 -4.06 9.97 14.13
C VAL A 330 -3.33 9.04 13.17
N VAL A 331 -4.07 8.40 12.28
CA VAL A 331 -3.53 7.59 11.18
C VAL A 331 -3.46 8.47 9.93
N ASP A 332 -2.33 9.15 9.78
CA ASP A 332 -2.11 10.02 8.63
C ASP A 332 -1.59 9.21 7.43
N GLN A 333 -2.09 9.50 6.24
CA GLN A 333 -1.87 8.71 5.03
C GLN A 333 -2.30 7.25 5.23
N LEU A 334 -3.56 7.03 5.61
CA LEU A 334 -4.17 5.69 5.67
C LEU A 334 -4.02 4.94 4.33
N ASP A 335 -3.86 5.69 3.25
CA ASP A 335 -3.47 5.23 1.91
C ASP A 335 -2.35 4.18 1.90
N GLU A 336 -1.36 4.35 2.79
CA GLU A 336 -0.20 3.46 2.90
C GLU A 336 -0.60 2.04 3.33
N LEU A 337 -1.74 1.88 3.99
CA LEU A 337 -2.30 0.57 4.36
C LEU A 337 -2.66 -0.28 3.13
N PHE A 338 -2.92 0.37 1.98
CA PHE A 338 -3.27 -0.28 0.72
C PHE A 338 -2.07 -0.47 -0.21
N ALA A 339 -0.85 -0.18 0.27
CA ALA A 339 0.35 -0.30 -0.54
C ALA A 339 0.72 -1.77 -0.86
N PRO A 340 1.32 -2.03 -2.04
CA PRO A 340 2.37 -2.99 -2.29
C PRO A 340 2.58 -4.13 -1.29
N ASN A 341 3.34 -3.70 -0.30
CA ASN A 341 4.06 -4.42 0.72
C ASN A 341 3.23 -4.77 1.96
N VAL A 342 1.99 -4.29 2.08
CA VAL A 342 1.13 -4.59 3.22
C VAL A 342 0.23 -5.77 2.87
N ALA A 343 0.43 -6.91 3.54
CA ALA A 343 -0.37 -8.11 3.31
C ALA A 343 -1.83 -7.90 3.76
N ALA A 344 -2.78 -8.54 3.07
CA ALA A 344 -4.21 -8.44 3.40
C ALA A 344 -4.52 -8.85 4.85
N GLU A 345 -3.83 -9.88 5.36
CA GLU A 345 -3.96 -10.32 6.76
C GLU A 345 -3.49 -9.26 7.76
N GLN A 346 -2.33 -8.63 7.50
CA GLN A 346 -1.80 -7.54 8.34
C GLN A 346 -2.74 -6.33 8.33
N ARG A 347 -3.30 -6.00 7.15
CA ARG A 347 -4.29 -4.93 7.01
C ARG A 347 -5.56 -5.21 7.80
N ALA A 348 -6.15 -6.39 7.64
CA ALA A 348 -7.36 -6.79 8.34
C ALA A 348 -7.16 -6.81 9.87
N LEU A 349 -5.99 -7.29 10.33
CA LEU A 349 -5.63 -7.29 11.74
C LEU A 349 -5.46 -5.86 12.29
N PHE A 350 -4.77 -4.98 11.56
CA PHE A 350 -4.63 -3.57 11.95
C PHE A 350 -5.98 -2.87 12.07
N VAL A 351 -6.88 -3.07 11.09
CA VAL A 351 -8.25 -2.53 11.14
C VAL A 351 -9.01 -3.06 12.35
N ARG A 352 -8.92 -4.37 12.66
CA ARG A 352 -9.55 -4.96 13.85
C ARG A 352 -9.06 -4.32 15.15
N VAL A 353 -7.76 -4.05 15.27
CA VAL A 353 -7.18 -3.37 16.44
C VAL A 353 -7.72 -1.95 16.56
N LEU A 354 -7.73 -1.18 15.47
CA LEU A 354 -8.28 0.18 15.46
C LEU A 354 -9.77 0.21 15.84
N THR A 355 -10.57 -0.71 15.28
CA THR A 355 -11.99 -0.84 15.63
C THR A 355 -12.16 -1.17 17.11
N GLY A 356 -11.38 -2.11 17.65
CA GLY A 356 -11.43 -2.46 19.07
C GLY A 356 -11.02 -1.31 20.00
N LEU A 357 -10.04 -0.50 19.60
CA LEU A 357 -9.64 0.70 20.32
C LEU A 357 -10.77 1.74 20.34
N VAL A 358 -11.38 2.05 19.20
CA VAL A 358 -12.50 3.02 19.13
C VAL A 358 -13.71 2.55 19.94
N GLN A 359 -14.02 1.24 19.88
CA GLN A 359 -15.14 0.64 20.62
C GLN A 359 -14.93 0.62 22.14
N SER A 360 -13.72 0.86 22.64
CA SER A 360 -13.47 1.00 24.09
C SER A 360 -14.16 2.23 24.71
N GLY A 361 -14.54 3.22 23.89
CA GLY A 361 -15.07 4.51 24.36
C GLY A 361 -14.01 5.46 24.95
N GLN A 362 -12.74 5.06 24.94
CA GLN A 362 -11.61 5.86 25.44
C GLN A 362 -10.60 6.28 24.36
N VAL A 363 -10.86 5.92 23.09
CA VAL A 363 -9.98 6.23 21.96
C VAL A 363 -10.75 6.91 20.84
N TRP A 364 -10.28 8.09 20.46
CA TRP A 364 -10.70 8.84 19.28
C TRP A 364 -9.76 8.51 18.12
N LEU A 365 -10.31 8.38 16.91
CA LEU A 365 -9.54 8.02 15.72
C LEU A 365 -9.77 9.05 14.61
N LEU A 366 -8.68 9.64 14.15
CA LEU A 366 -8.62 10.49 12.95
C LEU A 366 -7.83 9.76 11.88
N ALA A 367 -8.39 9.60 10.69
CA ALA A 367 -7.69 9.03 9.55
C ALA A 367 -7.73 9.99 8.35
N THR A 368 -6.63 10.09 7.60
CA THR A 368 -6.60 10.83 6.33
C THR A 368 -6.47 9.86 5.16
N LEU A 369 -7.25 10.07 4.11
CA LEU A 369 -7.29 9.20 2.93
C LEU A 369 -7.37 10.04 1.64
N ARG A 370 -6.74 9.57 0.58
CA ARG A 370 -6.90 10.11 -0.76
C ARG A 370 -8.21 9.63 -1.39
N ALA A 371 -8.85 10.52 -2.14
CA ALA A 371 -10.13 10.22 -2.77
C ALA A 371 -10.09 9.02 -3.74
N ASP A 372 -8.95 8.75 -4.39
CA ASP A 372 -8.78 7.62 -5.33
C ASP A 372 -8.67 6.26 -4.64
N LEU A 373 -8.44 6.21 -3.32
CA LEU A 373 -8.37 4.96 -2.55
C LEU A 373 -9.65 4.69 -1.76
N TYR A 374 -10.70 5.49 -1.97
CA TYR A 374 -11.95 5.38 -1.24
C TYR A 374 -12.70 4.07 -1.50
N GLU A 375 -12.68 3.55 -2.72
CA GLU A 375 -13.31 2.25 -3.04
C GLU A 375 -12.68 1.10 -2.23
N ARG A 376 -11.35 1.09 -2.13
CA ARG A 376 -10.62 0.09 -1.33
C ARG A 376 -10.86 0.24 0.16
N PHE A 377 -11.00 1.47 0.62
CA PHE A 377 -11.42 1.75 1.99
C PHE A 377 -12.80 1.14 2.29
N LEU A 378 -13.76 1.27 1.35
CA LEU A 378 -15.09 0.65 1.50
C LEU A 378 -15.06 -0.88 1.42
N ALA A 379 -14.11 -1.46 0.70
CA ALA A 379 -13.95 -2.91 0.58
C ALA A 379 -13.45 -3.57 1.89
N GLU A 380 -12.86 -2.81 2.81
CA GLU A 380 -12.42 -3.29 4.12
C GLU A 380 -13.55 -3.22 5.16
N PRO A 381 -14.10 -4.36 5.63
CA PRO A 381 -15.33 -4.37 6.43
C PRO A 381 -15.26 -3.56 7.73
N GLY A 382 -14.12 -3.61 8.44
CA GLY A 382 -13.96 -2.86 9.70
C GLY A 382 -13.85 -1.35 9.49
N LEU A 383 -13.27 -0.90 8.38
CA LEU A 383 -13.20 0.51 8.01
C LEU A 383 -14.56 1.04 7.56
N LEU A 384 -15.30 0.23 6.79
CA LEU A 384 -16.69 0.53 6.43
C LEU A 384 -17.58 0.67 7.67
N ALA A 385 -17.44 -0.23 8.65
CA ALA A 385 -18.17 -0.15 9.91
C ALA A 385 -17.86 1.14 10.69
N LEU A 386 -16.57 1.47 10.85
CA LEU A 386 -16.13 2.73 11.48
C LEU A 386 -16.70 3.94 10.75
N LYS A 387 -16.66 3.96 9.42
CA LYS A 387 -17.19 5.05 8.60
C LYS A 387 -18.71 5.19 8.71
N THR A 388 -19.44 4.08 8.78
CA THR A 388 -20.91 4.08 8.86
C THR A 388 -21.40 4.66 10.19
N SER A 389 -20.73 4.36 11.30
CA SER A 389 -21.12 4.87 12.62
C SER A 389 -20.42 6.19 13.00
N GLY A 390 -19.27 6.47 12.39
CA GLY A 390 -18.44 7.66 12.61
C GLY A 390 -18.84 8.87 11.76
N ALA A 391 -17.86 9.70 11.42
CA ALA A 391 -17.98 10.85 10.54
C ALA A 391 -17.01 10.74 9.35
N THR A 392 -17.36 11.38 8.23
CA THR A 392 -16.50 11.52 7.05
C THR A 392 -16.58 12.95 6.57
N TYR A 393 -15.43 13.58 6.39
CA TYR A 393 -15.30 14.95 5.95
C TYR A 393 -14.54 15.01 4.63
N ASP A 394 -15.20 15.52 3.59
CA ASP A 394 -14.64 15.68 2.26
C ASP A 394 -13.91 17.03 2.15
N LEU A 395 -12.58 17.00 2.17
CA LEU A 395 -11.72 18.16 2.03
C LEU A 395 -11.54 18.55 0.57
N ALA A 396 -12.20 19.64 0.18
CA ALA A 396 -12.00 20.27 -1.12
C ALA A 396 -10.66 21.05 -1.18
N PRO A 397 -10.09 21.21 -2.38
CA PRO A 397 -9.05 22.23 -2.62
C PRO A 397 -9.55 23.61 -2.16
N PRO A 398 -8.66 24.47 -1.64
CA PRO A 398 -9.08 25.76 -1.11
C PRO A 398 -9.58 26.67 -2.23
N GLY A 399 -10.64 27.43 -1.96
CA GLY A 399 -11.12 28.48 -2.84
C GLY A 399 -10.23 29.73 -2.84
N ALA A 400 -10.53 30.70 -3.69
CA ALA A 400 -9.75 31.94 -3.81
C ALA A 400 -9.63 32.72 -2.48
N ALA A 401 -10.71 32.80 -1.70
CA ALA A 401 -10.69 33.46 -0.40
C ALA A 401 -9.79 32.74 0.61
N GLU A 402 -9.83 31.41 0.62
CA GLU A 402 -9.02 30.56 1.50
C GLU A 402 -7.54 30.63 1.12
N LEU A 403 -7.24 30.61 -0.19
CA LEU A 403 -5.89 30.86 -0.70
C LEU A 403 -5.36 32.24 -0.27
N ALA A 404 -6.18 33.29 -0.36
CA ALA A 404 -5.80 34.62 0.09
C ALA A 404 -5.44 34.63 1.58
N GLU A 405 -6.20 33.92 2.41
CA GLU A 405 -5.86 33.77 3.83
C GLU A 405 -4.55 32.97 4.04
N ILE A 406 -4.35 31.89 3.28
CA ILE A 406 -3.14 31.04 3.34
C ILE A 406 -1.88 31.81 2.95
N VAL A 407 -1.99 32.80 2.05
CA VAL A 407 -0.86 33.64 1.63
C VAL A 407 -0.64 34.79 2.60
N ARG A 408 -1.70 35.56 2.90
CA ARG A 408 -1.58 36.88 3.55
C ARG A 408 -1.49 36.81 5.06
N LYS A 409 -2.29 35.97 5.71
CA LYS A 409 -2.37 35.95 7.19
C LYS A 409 -1.10 35.42 7.87
N PRO A 410 -0.43 34.36 7.37
CA PRO A 410 0.86 33.95 7.95
C PRO A 410 1.93 35.04 7.78
N ALA A 411 1.93 35.75 6.64
CA ALA A 411 2.82 36.88 6.40
C ALA A 411 2.58 38.00 7.41
N GLU A 412 1.32 38.41 7.58
CA GLU A 412 0.91 39.43 8.54
C GLU A 412 1.30 39.05 9.98
N ALA A 413 0.99 37.81 10.40
CA ALA A 413 1.36 37.32 11.72
C ALA A 413 2.88 37.38 11.97
N ALA A 414 3.68 37.16 10.93
CA ALA A 414 5.13 37.21 10.99
C ALA A 414 5.72 38.61 10.72
N GLY A 415 4.90 39.65 10.49
CA GLY A 415 5.38 40.99 10.17
C GLY A 415 6.04 41.11 8.78
N LEU A 416 5.66 40.23 7.85
CA LEU A 416 6.14 40.21 6.46
C LEU A 416 5.21 41.04 5.56
N ALA A 417 5.82 41.78 4.63
CA ALA A 417 5.10 42.48 3.57
C ALA A 417 5.46 41.90 2.19
N PHE A 418 4.53 42.02 1.24
CA PHE A 418 4.74 41.68 -0.16
C PHE A 418 5.12 42.93 -0.96
N GLU A 419 6.15 42.82 -1.80
CA GLU A 419 6.54 43.90 -2.70
C GLU A 419 5.49 44.09 -3.80
N THR A 420 5.30 45.32 -4.24
CA THR A 420 4.53 45.65 -5.44
C THR A 420 5.51 45.84 -6.59
N ASP A 421 5.29 45.13 -7.69
CA ASP A 421 6.15 45.22 -8.87
C ASP A 421 6.21 46.68 -9.37
N PRO A 422 7.42 47.28 -9.47
CA PRO A 422 7.57 48.66 -9.91
C PRO A 422 7.15 48.90 -11.37
N VAL A 423 7.08 47.85 -12.19
CA VAL A 423 6.74 47.95 -13.63
C VAL A 423 5.26 47.66 -13.85
N SER A 424 4.74 46.54 -13.35
CA SER A 424 3.34 46.15 -13.56
C SER A 424 2.37 46.77 -12.55
N HIS A 425 2.87 47.33 -11.44
CA HIS A 425 2.10 47.77 -10.28
C HIS A 425 1.23 46.67 -9.64
N GLU A 426 1.49 45.39 -9.97
CA GLU A 426 0.81 44.25 -9.37
C GLU A 426 1.48 43.87 -8.03
N PRO A 427 0.74 43.75 -6.93
CA PRO A 427 1.25 43.17 -5.68
C PRO A 427 1.67 41.70 -5.87
N LEU A 428 2.80 41.31 -5.29
CA LEU A 428 3.31 39.94 -5.43
C LEU A 428 2.33 38.88 -4.89
N ASP A 429 1.59 39.18 -3.83
CA ASP A 429 0.56 38.29 -3.30
C ASP A 429 -0.60 38.07 -4.29
N GLU A 430 -1.07 39.11 -4.98
CA GLU A 430 -2.08 38.98 -6.04
C GLU A 430 -1.57 38.12 -7.20
N ARG A 431 -0.31 38.32 -7.61
CA ARG A 431 0.35 37.49 -8.63
C ARG A 431 0.40 36.02 -8.22
N LEU A 432 0.79 35.73 -6.98
CA LEU A 432 0.82 34.37 -6.42
C LEU A 432 -0.58 33.73 -6.40
N LEU A 433 -1.60 34.48 -5.98
CA LEU A 433 -2.98 34.00 -5.92
C LEU A 433 -3.56 33.72 -7.30
N ARG A 434 -3.30 34.58 -8.27
CA ARG A 434 -3.70 34.39 -9.67
C ARG A 434 -3.06 33.15 -10.28
N GLU A 435 -1.76 32.93 -10.07
CA GLU A 435 -1.08 31.71 -10.53
C GLU A 435 -1.60 30.44 -9.83
N ALA A 436 -1.94 30.53 -8.54
CA ALA A 436 -2.48 29.40 -7.78
C ALA A 436 -3.94 29.05 -8.15
N ALA A 437 -4.77 30.04 -8.48
CA ALA A 437 -6.20 29.88 -8.72
C ALA A 437 -6.54 28.97 -9.92
N HIS A 438 -5.62 28.81 -10.88
CA HIS A 438 -5.88 28.06 -12.11
C HIS A 438 -5.59 26.55 -12.01
N ARG A 439 -5.17 26.05 -10.83
CA ARG A 439 -4.63 24.69 -10.72
C ARG A 439 -4.98 24.00 -9.39
N PRO A 440 -5.62 22.81 -9.40
CA PRO A 440 -6.16 22.16 -8.21
C PRO A 440 -5.12 21.60 -7.21
N ASP A 441 -3.86 21.49 -7.59
CA ASP A 441 -2.77 20.89 -6.80
C ASP A 441 -1.63 21.87 -6.45
N MET A 442 -1.93 23.18 -6.42
CA MET A 442 -0.94 24.24 -6.22
C MET A 442 -0.53 24.51 -4.79
N LEU A 443 -1.32 24.08 -3.80
CA LEU A 443 -1.03 24.40 -2.40
C LEU A 443 0.43 24.06 -1.98
N PRO A 444 0.98 22.87 -2.30
CA PRO A 444 2.37 22.56 -2.00
C PRO A 444 3.36 23.50 -2.72
N LEU A 445 3.10 23.84 -3.99
CA LEU A 445 3.96 24.75 -4.74
C LEU A 445 3.90 26.17 -4.20
N LEU A 446 2.71 26.63 -3.83
CA LEU A 446 2.50 27.94 -3.24
C LEU A 446 3.25 28.06 -1.91
N GLN A 447 3.17 27.03 -1.06
CA GLN A 447 3.92 26.99 0.20
C GLN A 447 5.43 26.94 -0.03
N LEU A 448 5.91 26.19 -1.04
CA LEU A 448 7.32 26.19 -1.43
C LEU A 448 7.77 27.57 -1.93
N GLY A 449 6.95 28.23 -2.74
CA GLY A 449 7.19 29.60 -3.21
C GLY A 449 7.34 30.58 -2.06
N LEU A 450 6.37 30.59 -1.16
CA LEU A 450 6.35 31.49 0.00
C LEU A 450 7.52 31.24 0.95
N ASP A 451 7.87 29.99 1.19
CA ASP A 451 9.02 29.60 2.01
C ASP A 451 10.34 30.07 1.39
N ARG A 452 10.52 29.92 0.07
CA ARG A 452 11.72 30.42 -0.62
C ARG A 452 11.79 31.94 -0.68
N LEU A 453 10.64 32.60 -0.86
CA LEU A 453 10.55 34.07 -0.76
C LEU A 453 10.90 34.55 0.64
N PHE A 454 10.48 33.81 1.67
CA PHE A 454 10.83 34.11 3.04
C PHE A 454 12.34 33.99 3.26
N GLU A 455 13.00 32.94 2.79
CA GLU A 455 14.46 32.82 2.92
C GLU A 455 15.21 33.92 2.15
N ALA A 456 14.70 34.32 0.98
CA ALA A 456 15.25 35.39 0.17
C ALA A 456 14.75 36.81 0.54
N ARG A 457 14.05 36.95 1.68
CA ARG A 457 13.44 38.22 2.10
C ARG A 457 14.50 39.29 2.33
N THR A 458 14.15 40.53 1.99
CA THR A 458 14.99 41.69 2.33
C THR A 458 14.51 42.27 3.65
N VAL A 459 15.42 42.48 4.59
CA VAL A 459 15.09 43.05 5.90
C VAL A 459 15.51 44.51 5.90
N THR A 460 14.54 45.41 6.06
CA THR A 460 14.77 46.85 6.27
C THR A 460 14.55 47.20 7.74
N ALA A 461 14.93 48.42 8.16
CA ALA A 461 14.75 48.86 9.54
C ALA A 461 13.29 48.84 10.04
N GLU A 462 12.32 48.85 9.12
CA GLU A 462 10.89 48.93 9.44
C GLU A 462 10.13 47.60 9.23
N ARG A 463 10.53 46.78 8.25
CA ARG A 463 9.84 45.51 7.92
C ARG A 463 10.69 44.55 7.09
N ALA A 464 10.34 43.27 7.14
CA ALA A 464 10.85 42.25 6.23
C ALA A 464 9.94 42.12 5.00
N MET A 465 10.54 42.13 3.81
CA MET A 465 9.85 42.22 2.53
C MET A 465 10.13 41.00 1.65
N LEU A 466 9.07 40.40 1.12
CA LEU A 466 9.10 39.35 0.10
C LEU A 466 9.15 40.01 -1.28
N SER A 467 10.25 39.86 -2.01
CA SER A 467 10.53 40.64 -3.22
C SER A 467 10.09 39.96 -4.52
N VAL A 468 9.69 40.77 -5.49
CA VAL A 468 9.38 40.33 -6.86
C VAL A 468 10.64 39.79 -7.54
N ALA A 469 11.80 40.43 -7.31
CA ALA A 469 13.07 39.97 -7.86
C ALA A 469 13.44 38.55 -7.38
N ALA A 470 13.23 38.25 -6.09
CA ALA A 470 13.40 36.89 -5.57
C ALA A 470 12.43 35.92 -6.27
N TYR A 471 11.16 36.28 -6.41
CA TYR A 471 10.16 35.46 -7.08
C TYR A 471 10.53 35.12 -8.54
N GLU A 472 11.04 36.09 -9.30
CA GLU A 472 11.46 35.90 -10.68
C GLU A 472 12.72 35.03 -10.79
N SER A 473 13.64 35.15 -9.83
CA SER A 473 14.81 34.27 -9.74
C SER A 473 14.42 32.81 -9.49
N LEU A 474 13.27 32.55 -8.85
CA LEU A 474 12.68 31.22 -8.63
C LEU A 474 11.92 30.70 -9.86
N GLY A 475 11.60 31.56 -10.84
CA GLY A 475 10.90 31.18 -12.06
C GLY A 475 9.40 31.02 -11.92
N GLY A 476 8.81 31.75 -10.97
CA GLY A 476 7.39 31.64 -10.65
C GLY A 476 7.02 30.30 -9.99
N LEU A 477 5.73 30.07 -9.77
CA LEU A 477 5.29 28.86 -9.07
C LEU A 477 5.49 27.58 -9.91
N ALA A 478 5.46 27.69 -11.25
CA ALA A 478 5.62 26.53 -12.12
C ALA A 478 7.07 26.03 -12.23
N GLY A 479 8.05 26.93 -12.14
CA GLY A 479 9.47 26.61 -12.32
C GLY A 479 10.23 26.30 -11.02
N ILE A 480 9.61 26.52 -9.85
CA ILE A 480 10.32 26.50 -8.58
C ILE A 480 10.93 25.14 -8.23
N ILE A 481 10.20 24.04 -8.42
CA ILE A 481 10.71 22.69 -8.11
C ILE A 481 11.95 22.38 -8.95
N ASP A 482 11.88 22.66 -10.25
CA ASP A 482 12.98 22.39 -11.18
C ASP A 482 14.23 23.20 -10.82
N ARG A 483 14.07 24.51 -10.56
CA ARG A 483 15.20 25.38 -10.16
C ARG A 483 15.81 24.98 -8.83
N GLU A 484 14.99 24.67 -7.83
CA GLU A 484 15.50 24.26 -6.51
C GLU A 484 16.21 22.90 -6.58
N ALA A 485 15.66 21.95 -7.33
CA ALA A 485 16.28 20.64 -7.51
C ALA A 485 17.61 20.75 -8.27
N GLU A 486 17.66 21.53 -9.35
CA GLU A 486 18.91 21.74 -10.09
C GLU A 486 19.94 22.53 -9.26
N ARG A 487 19.50 23.53 -8.46
CA ARG A 487 20.39 24.24 -7.53
C ARG A 487 21.02 23.29 -6.51
N ALA A 488 20.25 22.34 -5.98
CA ALA A 488 20.76 21.33 -5.05
C ALA A 488 21.90 20.47 -5.64
N LEU A 489 21.89 20.30 -6.97
CA LEU A 489 22.91 19.50 -7.66
C LEU A 489 24.18 20.28 -8.02
N ILE A 490 24.17 21.63 -8.00
CA ILE A 490 25.34 22.44 -8.41
C ILE A 490 26.58 22.14 -7.56
N GLY A 491 26.40 21.85 -6.26
CA GLY A 491 27.48 21.55 -5.33
C GLY A 491 27.99 20.11 -5.37
N LEU A 492 27.44 19.25 -6.24
CA LEU A 492 27.70 17.82 -6.26
C LEU A 492 28.61 17.41 -7.44
N ASP A 493 29.42 16.37 -7.24
CA ASP A 493 30.25 15.77 -8.26
C ASP A 493 29.49 14.73 -9.12
N GLN A 494 30.14 14.22 -10.17
CA GLN A 494 29.52 13.24 -11.07
C GLN A 494 29.26 11.87 -10.41
N ALA A 495 30.04 11.50 -9.39
CA ALA A 495 29.83 10.24 -8.68
C ALA A 495 28.57 10.29 -7.81
N GLU A 496 28.30 11.45 -7.20
CA GLU A 496 27.09 11.74 -6.41
C GLU A 496 25.86 11.85 -7.31
N ILE A 497 25.92 12.67 -8.37
CA ILE A 497 24.82 12.84 -9.32
C ILE A 497 24.47 11.50 -9.98
N GLY A 498 25.47 10.65 -10.24
CA GLY A 498 25.28 9.30 -10.77
C GLY A 498 24.44 8.37 -9.89
N ARG A 499 24.18 8.70 -8.62
CA ARG A 499 23.29 7.94 -7.71
C ARG A 499 21.82 8.32 -7.86
N LEU A 500 21.51 9.46 -8.47
CA LEU A 500 20.14 9.97 -8.61
C LEU A 500 19.17 8.98 -9.30
N PRO A 501 19.54 8.28 -10.39
CA PRO A 501 18.61 7.33 -11.04
C PRO A 501 18.13 6.22 -10.11
N ARG A 502 19.03 5.66 -9.28
CA ARG A 502 18.70 4.63 -8.29
C ARG A 502 17.78 5.19 -7.21
N LEU A 503 18.11 6.37 -6.69
CA LEU A 503 17.31 7.02 -5.65
C LEU A 503 15.88 7.29 -6.13
N VAL A 504 15.70 7.83 -7.34
CA VAL A 504 14.36 8.09 -7.92
C VAL A 504 13.56 6.78 -8.08
N ARG A 505 14.18 5.70 -8.55
CA ARG A 505 13.53 4.37 -8.64
C ARG A 505 13.13 3.81 -7.28
N GLN A 506 13.93 4.04 -6.25
CA GLN A 506 13.60 3.61 -4.90
C GLN A 506 12.47 4.44 -4.29
N LEU A 507 12.38 5.73 -4.60
CA LEU A 507 11.41 6.67 -4.02
C LEU A 507 10.07 6.76 -4.75
N ALA A 508 9.96 6.17 -5.94
CA ALA A 508 8.74 6.13 -6.72
C ALA A 508 8.25 4.69 -6.91
N ALA A 509 6.93 4.53 -7.01
CA ALA A 509 6.28 3.27 -7.38
C ALA A 509 5.09 3.57 -8.29
N ILE A 510 4.61 2.58 -9.05
CA ILE A 510 3.32 2.74 -9.72
C ILE A 510 2.23 2.60 -8.67
N GLY A 511 1.35 3.61 -8.57
CA GLY A 511 0.12 3.47 -7.81
C GLY A 511 -0.78 2.40 -8.42
N GLU A 512 -1.63 1.75 -7.62
CA GLU A 512 -2.57 0.78 -8.18
C GLU A 512 -3.70 1.53 -8.91
N PHE A 513 -3.58 1.62 -10.24
CA PHE A 513 -4.59 2.16 -11.14
C PHE A 513 -5.39 1.00 -11.75
N ASP A 514 -6.71 1.01 -11.58
CA ASP A 514 -7.61 0.07 -12.27
C ASP A 514 -7.93 0.61 -13.67
N GLY A 515 -7.04 0.34 -14.63
CA GLY A 515 -7.31 0.64 -16.04
C GLY A 515 -6.14 0.40 -16.99
N GLU A 516 -6.46 0.18 -18.27
CA GLU A 516 -5.50 0.08 -19.39
C GLU A 516 -4.78 1.41 -19.73
N ALA A 517 -4.87 2.42 -18.85
CA ALA A 517 -4.24 3.72 -19.07
C ALA A 517 -2.72 3.58 -19.11
N ALA A 518 -2.08 4.27 -20.07
CA ALA A 518 -0.62 4.27 -20.18
C ALA A 518 0.03 4.78 -18.88
N ILE A 519 1.01 4.04 -18.37
CA ILE A 519 1.82 4.46 -17.22
C ILE A 519 2.57 5.74 -17.60
N THR A 520 2.24 6.83 -16.91
CA THR A 520 2.88 8.15 -17.07
C THR A 520 3.58 8.55 -15.78
N PRO A 521 4.50 9.54 -15.78
CA PRO A 521 5.07 10.07 -14.53
C PRO A 521 4.00 10.51 -13.51
N ALA A 522 2.85 10.99 -13.98
CA ALA A 522 1.72 11.35 -13.14
C ALA A 522 1.01 10.15 -12.47
N SER A 523 1.19 8.93 -12.97
CA SER A 523 0.63 7.70 -12.37
C SER A 523 1.50 7.12 -11.24
N LEU A 524 2.70 7.67 -11.04
CA LEU A 524 3.59 7.23 -9.97
C LEU A 524 3.20 7.82 -8.62
N THR A 525 3.29 7.00 -7.58
CA THR A 525 3.18 7.40 -6.18
C THR A 525 4.55 7.47 -5.53
N ILE A 526 4.64 8.24 -4.45
CA ILE A 526 5.86 8.35 -3.64
C ILE A 526 5.86 7.22 -2.61
N ARG A 527 7.03 6.64 -2.36
CA ARG A 527 7.26 5.73 -1.23
C ARG A 527 8.34 6.26 -0.30
N THR A 528 8.24 5.84 0.96
CA THR A 528 9.28 6.05 1.95
C THR A 528 10.31 4.92 1.86
N VAL A 529 11.58 5.28 1.93
CA VAL A 529 12.71 4.34 1.89
C VAL A 529 13.53 4.53 3.16
N PRO A 530 13.94 3.46 3.88
CA PRO A 530 14.83 3.58 5.03
C PRO A 530 16.09 4.37 4.69
N LEU A 531 16.52 5.28 5.57
CA LEU A 531 17.66 6.17 5.32
C LEU A 531 18.95 5.37 5.04
N GLY A 532 19.14 4.23 5.73
CA GLY A 532 20.27 3.33 5.47
C GLY A 532 20.26 2.70 4.07
N GLU A 533 19.08 2.45 3.48
CA GLU A 533 18.96 1.95 2.11
C GLU A 533 19.12 3.05 1.06
N ALA A 534 18.70 4.28 1.41
CA ALA A 534 18.84 5.46 0.56
C ALA A 534 20.28 6.03 0.57
N THR A 535 21.07 5.72 1.61
CA THR A 535 22.45 6.21 1.80
C THR A 535 23.47 5.08 2.00
N PRO A 536 23.59 4.12 1.06
CA PRO A 536 24.48 2.98 1.21
C PRO A 536 25.98 3.34 1.14
N ASP A 537 26.32 4.47 0.53
CA ASP A 537 27.68 4.97 0.37
C ASP A 537 27.76 6.50 0.62
N GLY A 538 28.98 7.01 0.79
CA GLY A 538 29.23 8.44 1.02
C GLY A 538 28.65 9.37 -0.07
N PRO A 539 28.76 9.04 -1.38
CA PRO A 539 28.13 9.81 -2.44
C PRO A 539 26.60 9.87 -2.33
N SER A 540 25.92 8.76 -2.03
CA SER A 540 24.46 8.76 -1.84
C SER A 540 24.07 9.60 -0.62
N GLN A 541 24.86 9.57 0.45
CA GLN A 541 24.64 10.40 1.64
C GLN A 541 24.68 11.89 1.31
N ARG A 542 25.67 12.34 0.51
CA ARG A 542 25.79 13.75 0.12
C ARG A 542 24.66 14.18 -0.83
N LEU A 543 24.27 13.33 -1.78
CA LEU A 543 23.12 13.58 -2.65
C LEU A 543 21.82 13.73 -1.84
N VAL A 544 21.54 12.78 -0.95
CA VAL A 544 20.33 12.81 -0.10
C VAL A 544 20.34 14.04 0.79
N HIS A 545 21.47 14.38 1.40
CA HIS A 545 21.60 15.58 2.23
C HIS A 545 21.28 16.86 1.45
N ALA A 546 21.89 17.05 0.28
CA ALA A 546 21.65 18.22 -0.56
C ALA A 546 20.18 18.35 -0.99
N LEU A 547 19.52 17.24 -1.35
CA LEU A 547 18.11 17.23 -1.72
C LEU A 547 17.17 17.44 -0.52
N VAL A 548 17.56 17.03 0.69
CA VAL A 548 16.84 17.33 1.93
C VAL A 548 16.97 18.81 2.29
N GLU A 549 18.15 19.41 2.18
CA GLU A 549 18.36 20.86 2.39
C GLU A 549 17.56 21.69 1.38
N ALA A 550 17.50 21.24 0.12
CA ALA A 550 16.66 21.84 -0.91
C ALA A 550 15.16 21.52 -0.76
N ARG A 551 14.77 20.76 0.28
CA ARG A 551 13.38 20.32 0.56
C ARG A 551 12.71 19.59 -0.60
N ILE A 552 13.49 18.98 -1.48
CA ILE A 552 13.02 18.06 -2.52
C ILE A 552 12.74 16.69 -1.90
N LEU A 553 13.53 16.32 -0.89
CA LEU A 553 13.31 15.15 -0.04
C LEU A 553 12.91 15.58 1.37
N LEU A 554 12.09 14.74 2.03
CA LEU A 554 11.74 14.86 3.44
C LEU A 554 12.27 13.64 4.19
N THR A 555 12.80 13.88 5.38
CA THR A 555 13.13 12.82 6.34
C THR A 555 11.90 12.50 7.18
N THR A 556 11.60 11.21 7.33
CA THR A 556 10.49 10.71 8.14
C THR A 556 11.02 9.90 9.32
N GLY A 557 10.39 10.00 10.50
CA GLY A 557 10.80 9.25 11.68
C GLY A 557 12.06 9.82 12.37
N GLY A 558 12.46 9.21 13.49
CA GLY A 558 13.63 9.61 14.28
C GLY A 558 14.51 8.41 14.66
N GLY A 559 15.82 8.63 14.82
CA GLY A 559 16.78 7.60 15.24
C GLY A 559 16.99 6.48 14.20
N ALA A 560 16.99 5.22 14.65
CA ALA A 560 17.30 4.04 13.83
C ALA A 560 16.23 3.68 12.78
N SER A 561 15.07 4.35 12.77
CA SER A 561 13.99 4.16 11.78
C SER A 561 13.80 5.39 10.89
N ALA A 562 14.81 6.27 10.81
CA ALA A 562 14.77 7.39 9.88
C ALA A 562 14.59 6.86 8.44
N GLY A 563 13.63 7.43 7.72
CA GLY A 563 13.34 7.19 6.31
C GLY A 563 13.46 8.47 5.50
N VAL A 564 13.48 8.32 4.18
CA VAL A 564 13.52 9.41 3.21
C VAL A 564 12.41 9.20 2.19
N ARG A 565 11.72 10.27 1.83
CA ARG A 565 10.70 10.27 0.77
C ARG A 565 10.78 11.54 -0.07
N LEU A 566 10.20 11.52 -1.27
CA LEU A 566 9.98 12.76 -2.02
C LEU A 566 9.02 13.65 -1.26
N ALA A 567 9.32 14.95 -1.25
CA ALA A 567 8.53 15.93 -0.53
C ALA A 567 7.12 16.08 -1.13
N HIS A 568 7.00 15.94 -2.46
CA HIS A 568 5.70 15.90 -3.14
C HIS A 568 5.79 15.17 -4.48
N GLN A 569 4.65 14.63 -4.95
CA GLN A 569 4.59 13.84 -6.20
C GLN A 569 5.02 14.67 -7.42
N ARG A 570 4.83 15.99 -7.33
CA ARG A 570 5.21 16.95 -8.37
C ARG A 570 6.71 17.01 -8.64
N VAL A 571 7.55 16.54 -7.73
CA VAL A 571 8.98 16.36 -8.01
C VAL A 571 9.18 15.40 -9.19
N LEU A 572 8.31 14.41 -9.38
CA LEU A 572 8.40 13.46 -10.50
C LEU A 572 7.92 14.04 -11.84
N THR A 573 7.15 15.14 -11.82
CA THR A 573 6.53 15.73 -13.03
C THR A 573 7.16 17.05 -13.44
N ASP A 574 7.51 17.88 -12.48
CA ASP A 574 7.93 19.27 -12.69
C ASP A 574 9.44 19.42 -12.74
N TRP A 575 10.19 18.52 -12.09
CA TRP A 575 11.64 18.47 -12.24
C TRP A 575 12.01 17.70 -13.51
N ALA A 576 12.60 18.40 -14.48
CA ALA A 576 12.87 17.86 -15.81
C ALA A 576 13.74 16.59 -15.75
N ARG A 577 14.76 16.57 -14.88
CA ARG A 577 15.66 15.42 -14.72
C ARG A 577 14.97 14.22 -14.11
N ALA A 578 14.19 14.40 -13.03
CA ALA A 578 13.43 13.29 -12.45
C ALA A 578 12.36 12.75 -13.40
N ARG A 579 11.66 13.64 -14.13
CA ARG A 579 10.71 13.25 -15.16
C ARG A 579 11.38 12.39 -16.24
N CYS A 580 12.51 12.83 -16.76
CA CYS A 580 13.28 12.09 -17.76
C CYS A 580 13.72 10.72 -17.22
N LEU A 581 14.25 10.66 -16.00
CA LEU A 581 14.63 9.41 -15.34
C LEU A 581 13.45 8.46 -15.16
N VAL A 582 12.28 8.99 -14.79
CA VAL A 582 11.06 8.19 -14.71
C VAL A 582 10.67 7.64 -16.07
N GLU A 583 10.61 8.50 -17.09
CA GLU A 583 10.23 8.15 -18.46
C GLU A 583 11.12 7.06 -19.06
N GLU A 584 12.44 7.18 -18.88
CA GLU A 584 13.42 6.17 -19.28
C GLU A 584 13.21 4.82 -18.58
N ASN A 585 12.68 4.85 -17.34
CA ASN A 585 12.50 3.68 -16.49
C ASN A 585 11.02 3.25 -16.35
N ILE A 586 10.08 3.74 -17.18
CA ILE A 586 8.66 3.32 -17.13
C ILE A 586 8.54 1.80 -17.23
N ARG A 587 9.36 1.15 -18.06
CA ARG A 587 9.38 -0.32 -18.20
C ARG A 587 9.79 -1.02 -16.91
N PHE A 588 10.75 -0.45 -16.16
CA PHE A 588 11.18 -1.00 -14.87
C PHE A 588 10.00 -1.01 -13.91
N PHE A 589 9.33 0.13 -13.74
CA PHE A 589 8.20 0.22 -12.82
C PHE A 589 7.05 -0.71 -13.22
N SER A 590 6.74 -0.78 -14.52
CA SER A 590 5.67 -1.64 -15.06
C SER A 590 5.90 -3.11 -14.75
N ILE A 591 7.11 -3.61 -14.99
CA ILE A 591 7.45 -5.01 -14.71
C ILE A 591 7.51 -5.26 -13.20
N CYS A 592 8.03 -4.32 -12.40
CA CYS A 592 8.01 -4.45 -10.94
C CYS A 592 6.56 -4.59 -10.41
N LYS A 593 5.62 -3.81 -10.95
CA LYS A 593 4.20 -3.95 -10.63
C LYS A 593 3.64 -5.31 -11.07
N GLU A 594 3.85 -5.71 -12.32
CA GLU A 594 3.36 -7.01 -12.84
C GLU A 594 3.85 -8.19 -11.99
N VAL A 595 5.15 -8.18 -11.65
CA VAL A 595 5.75 -9.23 -10.82
C VAL A 595 5.18 -9.22 -9.41
N GLU A 596 4.96 -8.04 -8.82
CA GLU A 596 4.41 -7.93 -7.47
C GLU A 596 2.95 -8.37 -7.40
N ASP A 597 2.14 -8.02 -8.40
CA ASP A 597 0.75 -8.48 -8.54
C ASP A 597 0.71 -10.02 -8.67
N GLN A 598 1.57 -10.62 -9.50
CA GLN A 598 1.70 -12.08 -9.62
C GLN A 598 2.20 -12.74 -8.33
N ARG A 599 3.13 -12.11 -7.62
CA ARG A 599 3.65 -12.58 -6.33
C ARG A 599 2.56 -12.60 -5.27
N ARG A 600 1.68 -11.59 -5.25
CA ARG A 600 0.51 -11.55 -4.38
C ARG A 600 -0.44 -12.72 -4.66
N CYS A 601 -0.83 -12.93 -5.91
CA CYS A 601 -1.65 -14.09 -6.30
C CYS A 601 -0.99 -15.43 -5.90
N TRP A 602 0.33 -15.53 -6.02
CA TRP A 602 1.08 -16.72 -5.58
C TRP A 602 1.01 -16.91 -4.06
N ASN A 603 1.17 -15.85 -3.27
CA ASN A 603 1.04 -15.92 -1.81
C ASN A 603 -0.38 -16.25 -1.38
N ASP A 604 -1.39 -15.58 -1.95
CA ASP A 604 -2.82 -15.78 -1.62
C ASP A 604 -3.27 -17.21 -1.95
N ALA A 605 -2.68 -17.83 -2.98
CA ALA A 605 -2.91 -19.23 -3.34
C ALA A 605 -2.05 -20.23 -2.54
N GLY A 606 -1.50 -19.83 -1.39
CA GLY A 606 -0.68 -20.70 -0.54
C GLY A 606 0.62 -21.15 -1.20
N GLN A 607 1.22 -20.28 -2.01
CA GLN A 607 2.45 -20.54 -2.77
C GLN A 607 2.36 -21.70 -3.78
N SER A 608 1.16 -21.91 -4.34
CA SER A 608 0.92 -22.94 -5.36
C SER A 608 1.85 -22.78 -6.57
N ARG A 609 2.36 -23.91 -7.08
CA ARG A 609 3.26 -23.96 -8.23
C ARG A 609 2.63 -23.46 -9.53
N ASP A 610 1.31 -23.41 -9.59
CA ASP A 610 0.57 -23.00 -10.80
C ASP A 610 0.47 -21.48 -10.94
N GLN A 611 0.68 -20.74 -9.85
CA GLN A 611 0.71 -19.28 -9.82
C GLN A 611 2.12 -18.69 -10.03
N LEU A 612 3.13 -19.53 -10.28
CA LEU A 612 4.47 -19.08 -10.67
C LEU A 612 4.44 -18.49 -12.09
N ILE A 613 5.35 -17.54 -12.37
CA ILE A 613 5.43 -16.88 -13.67
C ILE A 613 5.69 -17.92 -14.76
N GLN A 614 4.78 -18.01 -15.74
CA GLN A 614 4.89 -18.96 -16.84
C GLN A 614 6.09 -18.63 -17.74
N PRO A 615 6.76 -19.65 -18.33
CA PRO A 615 7.87 -19.42 -19.25
C PRO A 615 7.43 -18.59 -20.46
N GLY A 616 8.23 -17.59 -20.83
CA GLY A 616 7.92 -16.69 -21.94
C GLY A 616 8.39 -15.26 -21.70
N ARG A 617 7.71 -14.30 -22.33
CA ARG A 617 8.09 -12.87 -22.29
C ARG A 617 8.06 -12.29 -20.86
N SER A 618 7.05 -12.60 -20.05
CA SER A 618 6.93 -12.08 -18.68
C SER A 618 8.05 -12.59 -17.77
N LEU A 619 8.38 -13.88 -17.82
CA LEU A 619 9.50 -14.43 -17.02
C LEU A 619 10.85 -13.85 -17.45
N ASN A 620 11.10 -13.72 -18.77
CA ASN A 620 12.35 -13.14 -19.26
C ASN A 620 12.48 -11.66 -18.85
N ARG A 621 11.38 -10.90 -18.84
CA ARG A 621 11.34 -9.52 -18.34
C ARG A 621 11.66 -9.48 -16.84
N ALA A 622 11.03 -10.34 -16.04
CA ALA A 622 11.29 -10.42 -14.60
C ALA A 622 12.76 -10.79 -14.29
N GLU A 623 13.32 -11.81 -14.96
CA GLU A 623 14.73 -12.18 -14.82
C GLU A 623 15.68 -11.06 -15.27
N SER A 624 15.32 -10.29 -16.30
CA SER A 624 16.14 -9.17 -16.78
C SER A 624 16.25 -8.03 -15.76
N ILE A 625 15.18 -7.76 -15.00
CA ILE A 625 15.22 -6.75 -13.94
C ILE A 625 16.06 -7.23 -12.76
N VAL A 626 15.97 -8.51 -12.37
CA VAL A 626 16.86 -9.05 -11.34
C VAL A 626 18.33 -8.95 -11.74
N LYS A 627 18.63 -9.16 -13.03
CA LYS A 627 20.00 -9.02 -13.54
C LYS A 627 20.50 -7.58 -13.49
N ASN A 628 19.66 -6.60 -13.86
CA ASN A 628 20.08 -5.20 -13.99
C ASN A 628 19.94 -4.39 -12.69
N PHE A 629 19.00 -4.77 -11.83
CA PHE A 629 18.57 -4.01 -10.64
C PHE A 629 18.36 -4.91 -9.41
N GLY A 630 18.99 -6.09 -9.34
CA GLY A 630 18.71 -7.09 -8.31
C GLY A 630 18.87 -6.61 -6.86
N GLU A 631 19.78 -5.68 -6.59
CA GLU A 631 19.96 -5.09 -5.26
C GLU A 631 18.84 -4.12 -4.86
N GLU A 632 18.11 -3.58 -5.84
CA GLU A 632 17.00 -2.65 -5.62
C GLU A 632 15.66 -3.39 -5.35
N LEU A 633 15.61 -4.70 -5.57
CA LEU A 633 14.41 -5.53 -5.40
C LEU A 633 14.33 -6.18 -4.00
N SER A 634 13.10 -6.31 -3.49
CA SER A 634 12.87 -7.00 -2.23
C SER A 634 13.38 -8.46 -2.27
N PRO A 635 13.90 -9.02 -1.16
CA PRO A 635 14.33 -10.41 -1.11
C PRO A 635 13.22 -11.39 -1.52
N ALA A 636 11.98 -11.14 -1.08
CA ALA A 636 10.82 -11.96 -1.42
C ALA A 636 10.49 -11.93 -2.92
N THR A 637 10.59 -10.77 -3.57
CA THR A 637 10.39 -10.63 -5.02
C THR A 637 11.47 -11.38 -5.78
N ARG A 638 12.74 -11.28 -5.35
CA ARG A 638 13.85 -12.05 -5.95
C ARG A 638 13.65 -13.55 -5.83
N GLU A 639 13.20 -14.02 -4.67
CA GLU A 639 12.93 -15.44 -4.45
C GLU A 639 11.80 -15.97 -5.33
N PHE A 640 10.71 -15.21 -5.48
CA PHE A 640 9.59 -15.55 -6.36
C PHE A 640 10.02 -15.68 -7.83
N ILE A 641 10.80 -14.72 -8.33
CA ILE A 641 11.33 -14.77 -9.70
C ILE A 641 12.28 -15.97 -9.86
N ALA A 642 13.14 -16.23 -8.86
CA ALA A 642 14.04 -17.38 -8.88
C ALA A 642 13.29 -18.72 -8.86
N ALA A 643 12.22 -18.84 -8.06
CA ALA A 643 11.35 -20.01 -8.02
C ALA A 643 10.68 -20.26 -9.37
N SER A 644 10.16 -19.20 -9.99
CA SER A 644 9.55 -19.23 -11.33
C SER A 644 10.57 -19.66 -12.40
N GLY A 645 11.78 -19.09 -12.37
CA GLY A 645 12.89 -19.46 -13.26
C GLY A 645 13.33 -20.92 -13.11
N ARG A 646 13.46 -21.43 -11.87
CA ARG A 646 13.76 -22.85 -11.60
C ARG A 646 12.70 -23.77 -12.21
N ARG A 647 11.41 -23.44 -12.06
CA ARG A 647 10.29 -24.23 -12.60
C ARG A 647 10.24 -24.20 -14.13
N ALA A 648 10.46 -23.05 -14.74
CA ALA A 648 10.51 -22.90 -16.19
C ALA A 648 11.64 -23.76 -16.80
N ARG A 649 12.84 -23.71 -16.23
CA ARG A 649 13.99 -24.53 -16.67
C ARG A 649 13.72 -26.02 -16.52
N LEU A 650 13.06 -26.44 -15.44
CA LEU A 650 12.65 -27.83 -15.26
C LEU A 650 11.65 -28.29 -16.33
N ARG A 651 10.60 -27.50 -16.61
CA ARG A 651 9.64 -27.79 -17.68
C ARG A 651 10.30 -27.88 -19.05
N GLN A 652 11.19 -26.93 -19.36
CA GLN A 652 11.92 -26.92 -20.64
C GLN A 652 12.83 -28.14 -20.81
N ARG A 653 13.49 -28.59 -19.73
CA ARG A 653 14.27 -29.83 -19.76
C ARG A 653 13.39 -31.05 -19.98
N LEU A 654 12.24 -31.13 -19.32
CA LEU A 654 11.31 -32.25 -19.49
C LEU A 654 10.74 -32.30 -20.92
N THR A 655 10.34 -31.16 -21.49
CA THR A 655 9.84 -31.13 -22.87
C THR A 655 10.93 -31.41 -23.90
N ALA A 656 12.15 -30.91 -23.70
CA ALA A 656 13.29 -31.25 -24.55
C ALA A 656 13.62 -32.75 -24.48
N THR A 657 13.60 -33.33 -23.28
CA THR A 657 13.82 -34.77 -23.09
C THR A 657 12.73 -35.58 -23.78
N ALA A 658 11.46 -35.19 -23.63
CA ALA A 658 10.34 -35.83 -24.31
C ALA A 658 10.45 -35.72 -25.85
N ALA A 659 10.88 -34.58 -26.37
CA ALA A 659 11.11 -34.40 -27.81
C ALA A 659 12.26 -35.28 -28.32
N VAL A 660 13.34 -35.44 -27.55
CA VAL A 660 14.44 -36.37 -27.87
C VAL A 660 13.92 -37.81 -27.87
N VAL A 661 13.18 -38.22 -26.83
CA VAL A 661 12.58 -39.57 -26.76
C VAL A 661 11.64 -39.81 -27.94
N PHE A 662 10.78 -38.84 -28.27
CA PHE A 662 9.87 -38.94 -29.42
C PHE A 662 10.64 -39.02 -30.75
N GLY A 663 11.73 -38.25 -30.90
CA GLY A 663 12.62 -38.34 -32.05
C GLY A 663 13.30 -39.70 -32.19
N VAL A 664 13.74 -40.29 -31.08
CA VAL A 664 14.30 -41.66 -31.06
C VAL A 664 13.23 -42.69 -31.43
N VAL A 665 12.01 -42.59 -30.89
CA VAL A 665 10.90 -43.47 -31.24
C VAL A 665 10.55 -43.34 -32.73
N ALA A 666 10.51 -42.13 -33.27
CA ALA A 666 10.25 -41.89 -34.70
C ALA A 666 11.37 -42.46 -35.59
N LEU A 667 12.64 -42.38 -35.17
CA LEU A 667 13.76 -43.00 -35.87
C LEU A 667 13.69 -44.52 -35.84
N VAL A 668 13.33 -45.11 -34.70
CA VAL A 668 13.15 -46.57 -34.58
C VAL A 668 11.97 -47.03 -35.43
N ALA A 669 10.85 -46.32 -35.42
CA ALA A 669 9.69 -46.61 -36.26
C ALA A 669 10.01 -46.46 -37.76
N GLY A 670 10.76 -45.42 -38.14
CA GLY A 670 11.24 -45.22 -39.51
C GLY A 670 12.23 -46.31 -39.95
N GLY A 671 13.12 -46.74 -39.05
CA GLY A 671 14.03 -47.86 -39.29
C GLY A 671 13.28 -49.19 -39.47
N ALA A 672 12.26 -49.44 -38.64
CA ALA A 672 11.37 -50.60 -38.77
C ALA A 672 10.57 -50.56 -40.07
N TRP A 673 10.08 -49.39 -40.50
CA TRP A 673 9.44 -49.21 -41.81
C TRP A 673 10.42 -49.52 -42.96
N ILE A 674 11.65 -48.99 -42.90
CA ILE A 674 12.66 -49.29 -43.94
C ILE A 674 12.96 -50.79 -44.00
N LEU A 675 13.08 -51.46 -42.85
CA LEU A 675 13.27 -52.92 -42.78
C LEU A 675 12.07 -53.69 -43.38
N ALA A 676 10.84 -53.31 -43.06
CA ALA A 676 9.62 -53.90 -43.62
C ALA A 676 9.48 -53.64 -45.14
N SER A 677 9.86 -52.45 -45.62
CA SER A 677 9.82 -52.12 -47.05
C SER A 677 10.86 -52.89 -47.89
N ARG A 678 11.95 -53.35 -47.25
CA ARG A 678 12.93 -54.25 -47.88
C ARG A 678 12.39 -55.68 -47.99
N GLU A 679 11.53 -56.11 -47.06
CA GLU A 679 10.81 -57.39 -47.20
C GLU A 679 9.79 -57.32 -48.34
N GLU A 680 9.11 -56.18 -48.52
CA GLU A 680 8.20 -55.96 -49.65
C GLU A 680 8.92 -56.00 -51.02
N GLN A 681 10.16 -55.48 -51.11
CA GLN A 681 10.97 -55.58 -52.33
C GLN A 681 11.44 -57.01 -52.62
N ARG A 682 11.69 -57.84 -51.61
CA ARG A 682 12.00 -59.27 -51.79
C ARG A 682 10.79 -60.05 -52.31
N ALA A 683 9.58 -59.69 -51.86
CA ALA A 683 8.33 -60.28 -52.37
C ALA A 683 8.06 -59.93 -53.84
N ARG A 684 8.48 -58.73 -54.30
CA ARG A 684 8.40 -58.35 -55.72
C ARG A 684 9.41 -59.10 -56.60
N GLN A 685 10.62 -59.37 -56.08
CA GLN A 685 11.62 -60.17 -56.81
C GLN A 685 11.23 -61.65 -56.96
N SER A 686 10.47 -62.23 -56.02
CA SER A 686 9.88 -63.56 -56.18
C SER A 686 8.77 -63.61 -57.24
N LEU A 687 8.08 -62.49 -57.50
CA LEU A 687 7.06 -62.36 -58.54
C LEU A 687 7.67 -62.26 -59.95
N ASP A 688 8.76 -61.49 -60.11
CA ASP A 688 9.51 -61.43 -61.38
C ASP A 688 10.18 -62.79 -61.73
N ALA A 689 10.65 -63.53 -60.72
CA ALA A 689 11.18 -64.88 -60.90
C ALA A 689 10.09 -65.92 -61.26
N ALA A 690 8.87 -65.76 -60.74
CA ALA A 690 7.72 -66.61 -61.10
C ALA A 690 7.24 -66.34 -62.54
N GLN A 691 7.28 -65.09 -63.01
CA GLN A 691 6.94 -64.74 -64.40
C GLN A 691 7.92 -65.36 -65.43
N GLN A 692 9.22 -65.36 -65.15
CA GLN A 692 10.20 -66.04 -66.02
C GLN A 692 10.02 -67.56 -66.05
N THR A 693 9.56 -68.16 -64.95
CA THR A 693 9.30 -69.61 -64.87
C THR A 693 8.04 -70.01 -65.66
N VAL A 694 7.00 -69.17 -65.66
CA VAL A 694 5.76 -69.40 -66.42
C VAL A 694 5.98 -69.29 -67.94
N ASP A 695 6.79 -68.35 -68.41
CA ASP A 695 7.12 -68.24 -69.84
C ASP A 695 7.92 -69.44 -70.36
N VAL A 696 8.77 -70.04 -69.51
CA VAL A 696 9.48 -71.29 -69.84
C VAL A 696 8.51 -72.47 -69.95
N ILE A 697 7.55 -72.60 -69.02
CA ILE A 697 6.55 -73.68 -69.01
C ILE A 697 5.61 -73.60 -70.24
N VAL A 698 5.20 -72.39 -70.66
CA VAL A 698 4.36 -72.21 -71.86
C VAL A 698 5.11 -72.64 -73.13
N VAL A 699 6.41 -72.37 -73.21
CA VAL A 699 7.26 -72.78 -74.35
C VAL A 699 7.51 -74.29 -74.35
N GLU A 700 7.74 -74.91 -73.19
CA GLU A 700 7.95 -76.36 -73.06
C GLU A 700 6.68 -77.16 -73.39
N ILE A 701 5.51 -76.72 -72.93
CA ILE A 701 4.22 -77.34 -73.25
C ILE A 701 3.87 -77.17 -74.74
N ALA A 702 4.15 -76.00 -75.32
CA ALA A 702 3.96 -75.77 -76.75
C ALA A 702 4.89 -76.64 -77.63
N GLN A 703 6.11 -76.92 -77.16
CA GLN A 703 7.04 -77.83 -77.84
C GLN A 703 6.63 -79.30 -77.69
N GLY A 704 6.15 -79.72 -76.51
CA GLY A 704 5.64 -81.07 -76.28
C GLY A 704 4.39 -81.41 -77.11
N LEU A 705 3.50 -80.44 -77.34
CA LEU A 705 2.30 -80.61 -78.17
C LEU A 705 2.58 -80.64 -79.68
N ARG A 706 3.76 -80.19 -80.12
CA ARG A 706 4.13 -80.11 -81.54
C ARG A 706 4.49 -81.47 -82.16
N TYR A 707 4.79 -82.47 -81.34
CA TYR A 707 5.18 -83.83 -81.77
C TYR A 707 4.08 -84.89 -81.63
N VAL A 708 2.83 -84.47 -81.35
CA VAL A 708 1.70 -85.39 -81.22
C VAL A 708 0.97 -85.52 -82.55
N GLU A 709 1.14 -86.65 -83.24
CA GLU A 709 0.42 -86.93 -84.50
C GLU A 709 -1.10 -87.02 -84.26
N GLY A 710 -1.88 -86.22 -85.01
CA GLY A 710 -3.35 -86.33 -85.09
C GLY A 710 -4.18 -85.21 -84.47
N LEU A 711 -3.57 -84.19 -83.84
CA LEU A 711 -4.29 -83.02 -83.32
C LEU A 711 -4.57 -81.99 -84.43
N ARG A 712 -5.82 -81.53 -84.56
CA ARG A 712 -6.18 -80.46 -85.49
C ARG A 712 -5.59 -79.14 -85.00
N THR A 713 -5.05 -78.33 -85.93
CA THR A 713 -4.38 -77.05 -85.66
C THR A 713 -5.25 -76.05 -84.88
N GLU A 714 -6.57 -76.15 -85.05
CA GLU A 714 -7.56 -75.33 -84.35
C GLU A 714 -7.60 -75.64 -82.84
N THR A 715 -7.47 -76.91 -82.45
CA THR A 715 -7.51 -77.36 -81.06
C THR A 715 -6.27 -76.92 -80.29
N ILE A 716 -5.10 -76.95 -80.93
CA ILE A 716 -3.84 -76.45 -80.35
C ILE A 716 -3.94 -74.94 -80.10
N ARG A 717 -4.57 -74.20 -81.02
CA ARG A 717 -4.78 -72.76 -80.90
C ARG A 717 -5.71 -72.41 -79.74
N THR A 718 -6.83 -73.12 -79.58
CA THR A 718 -7.76 -72.91 -78.46
C THR A 718 -7.12 -73.21 -77.11
N ILE A 719 -6.30 -74.27 -77.01
CA ILE A 719 -5.58 -74.63 -75.78
C ILE A 719 -4.55 -73.54 -75.43
N LEU A 720 -3.77 -73.06 -76.40
CA LEU A 720 -2.80 -71.99 -76.19
C LEU A 720 -3.47 -70.64 -75.85
N GLU A 721 -4.62 -70.31 -76.46
CA GLU A 721 -5.38 -69.10 -76.13
C GLU A 721 -5.98 -69.15 -74.72
N ASN A 722 -6.50 -70.30 -74.28
CA ASN A 722 -6.99 -70.46 -72.92
C ASN A 722 -5.86 -70.36 -71.88
N ILE A 723 -4.70 -70.96 -72.15
CA ILE A 723 -3.52 -70.82 -71.28
C ILE A 723 -3.08 -69.34 -71.21
N LYS A 724 -3.03 -68.64 -72.35
CA LYS A 724 -2.66 -67.22 -72.43
C LYS A 724 -3.65 -66.31 -71.68
N ASN A 725 -4.95 -66.59 -71.79
CA ASN A 725 -5.99 -65.83 -71.10
C ASN A 725 -5.97 -66.08 -69.58
N THR A 726 -5.70 -67.32 -69.15
CA THR A 726 -5.51 -67.64 -67.73
C THR A 726 -4.32 -66.88 -67.17
N VAL A 727 -3.16 -66.91 -67.84
CA VAL A 727 -1.94 -66.15 -67.42
C VAL A 727 -2.20 -64.65 -67.31
N ASN A 728 -2.89 -64.04 -68.28
CA ASN A 728 -3.25 -62.62 -68.21
C ASN A 728 -4.23 -62.28 -67.07
N SER A 729 -5.07 -63.24 -66.64
CA SER A 729 -5.96 -63.05 -65.50
C SER A 729 -5.24 -63.14 -64.13
N LEU A 730 -4.10 -63.84 -64.08
CA LEU A 730 -3.22 -63.93 -62.89
C LEU A 730 -2.55 -62.58 -62.60
N THR A 731 -2.12 -61.87 -63.64
CA THR A 731 -1.49 -60.55 -63.49
C THR A 731 -2.46 -59.48 -62.97
N THR A 732 -3.77 -59.63 -63.20
CA THR A 732 -4.80 -58.69 -62.70
C THR A 732 -5.33 -59.01 -61.31
N THR A 733 -5.10 -60.21 -60.77
CA THR A 733 -5.57 -60.61 -59.42
C THR A 733 -4.50 -60.50 -58.34
N ALA A 734 -3.26 -60.14 -58.71
CA ALA A 734 -2.16 -59.91 -57.77
C ALA A 734 -2.32 -58.65 -56.90
N ASP A 735 -3.29 -57.77 -57.19
CA ASP A 735 -3.56 -56.54 -56.42
C ASP A 735 -4.56 -56.73 -55.26
N GLU A 736 -5.17 -57.91 -55.09
CA GLU A 736 -6.01 -58.22 -53.94
C GLU A 736 -5.43 -59.42 -53.18
N GLY A 737 -5.07 -59.18 -51.90
CA GLY A 737 -4.22 -60.03 -51.04
C GLY A 737 -4.74 -61.42 -50.64
N ASN A 738 -5.31 -62.18 -51.57
CA ASN A 738 -5.64 -63.60 -51.43
C ASN A 738 -5.39 -64.39 -52.74
N GLY A 739 -4.52 -63.85 -53.61
CA GLY A 739 -4.36 -64.24 -55.01
C GLY A 739 -3.96 -65.70 -55.27
N GLY A 740 -3.07 -66.30 -54.46
CA GLY A 740 -2.48 -67.63 -54.75
C GLY A 740 -3.51 -68.75 -54.95
N ARG A 741 -4.55 -68.83 -54.11
CA ARG A 741 -5.57 -69.90 -54.13
C ARG A 741 -6.39 -69.99 -55.42
N GLY A 742 -6.65 -68.84 -56.04
CA GLY A 742 -7.49 -68.76 -57.26
C GLY A 742 -6.74 -69.09 -58.54
N ILE A 743 -5.40 -69.10 -58.50
CA ILE A 743 -4.51 -69.37 -59.63
C ILE A 743 -4.41 -70.87 -59.87
N PHE A 744 -4.10 -71.62 -58.82
CA PHE A 744 -3.85 -73.06 -58.88
C PHE A 744 -5.09 -73.88 -59.23
N LYS A 745 -6.25 -73.56 -58.65
CA LYS A 745 -7.51 -74.23 -58.98
C LYS A 745 -7.89 -74.08 -60.47
N ARG A 746 -7.59 -72.92 -61.07
CA ARG A 746 -7.84 -72.68 -62.50
C ARG A 746 -6.87 -73.41 -63.41
N VAL A 747 -5.63 -73.65 -62.96
CA VAL A 747 -4.67 -74.50 -63.68
C VAL A 747 -5.08 -75.97 -63.60
N GLU A 748 -5.54 -76.43 -62.44
CA GLU A 748 -6.10 -77.77 -62.24
C GLU A 748 -7.30 -78.02 -63.17
N ASP A 749 -8.27 -77.10 -63.23
CA ASP A 749 -9.44 -77.18 -64.12
C ASP A 749 -9.05 -77.27 -65.62
N VAL A 750 -8.01 -76.54 -66.04
CA VAL A 750 -7.53 -76.56 -67.43
C VAL A 750 -6.86 -77.90 -67.77
N VAL A 751 -6.04 -78.44 -66.87
CA VAL A 751 -5.37 -79.73 -67.11
C VAL A 751 -6.37 -80.90 -67.04
N GLU A 752 -7.38 -80.82 -66.17
CA GLU A 752 -8.48 -81.79 -66.12
C GLU A 752 -9.31 -81.77 -67.42
N SER A 753 -9.57 -80.58 -67.98
CA SER A 753 -10.22 -80.42 -69.28
C SER A 753 -9.39 -81.04 -70.41
N VAL A 754 -8.07 -80.82 -70.44
CA VAL A 754 -7.16 -81.34 -71.47
C VAL A 754 -7.03 -82.87 -71.40
N THR A 755 -6.93 -83.44 -70.20
CA THR A 755 -6.87 -84.90 -70.02
C THR A 755 -8.21 -85.59 -70.33
N GLY A 756 -9.34 -84.89 -70.15
CA GLY A 756 -10.67 -85.36 -70.56
C GLY A 756 -10.85 -85.53 -72.07
N PHE A 757 -10.15 -84.75 -72.89
CA PHE A 757 -10.23 -84.83 -74.36
C PHE A 757 -9.41 -85.98 -74.96
N ALA A 758 -8.36 -86.45 -74.27
CA ALA A 758 -7.49 -87.54 -74.74
C ALA A 758 -7.25 -88.60 -73.64
N PRO A 759 -8.31 -89.31 -73.20
CA PRO A 759 -8.30 -90.12 -71.98
C PRO A 759 -7.36 -91.34 -72.02
N ASN A 760 -6.89 -91.75 -73.21
CA ASN A 760 -6.01 -92.89 -73.40
C ASN A 760 -4.53 -92.53 -73.51
N ASN A 761 -4.18 -91.25 -73.43
CA ASN A 761 -2.79 -90.79 -73.58
C ASN A 761 -2.05 -90.83 -72.22
N SER A 762 -1.14 -91.77 -72.07
CA SER A 762 -0.41 -91.99 -70.82
C SER A 762 0.50 -90.82 -70.44
N ALA A 763 1.12 -90.14 -71.40
CA ALA A 763 2.04 -89.04 -71.11
C ALA A 763 1.34 -87.84 -70.45
N LEU A 764 0.11 -87.52 -70.89
CA LEU A 764 -0.69 -86.43 -70.32
C LEU A 764 -1.13 -86.74 -68.89
N TRP A 765 -1.50 -87.99 -68.61
CA TRP A 765 -1.85 -88.40 -67.25
C TRP A 765 -0.65 -88.39 -66.28
N ARG A 766 0.57 -88.71 -66.75
CA ARG A 766 1.79 -88.60 -65.92
C ARG A 766 2.09 -87.14 -65.56
N LEU A 767 1.95 -86.24 -66.54
CA LEU A 767 2.14 -84.81 -66.32
C LEU A 767 1.13 -84.26 -65.30
N TYR A 768 -0.13 -84.69 -65.39
CA TYR A 768 -1.18 -84.29 -64.43
C TYR A 768 -0.87 -84.71 -63.00
N LEU A 769 -0.43 -85.95 -62.77
CA LEU A 769 -0.08 -86.42 -61.42
C LEU A 769 1.12 -85.68 -60.84
N LYS A 770 2.13 -85.41 -61.68
CA LYS A 770 3.32 -84.67 -61.24
C LYS A 770 2.97 -83.24 -60.84
N LEU A 771 2.07 -82.59 -61.57
CA LEU A 771 1.56 -81.25 -61.24
C LEU A 771 0.79 -81.23 -59.91
N LEU A 772 -0.07 -82.23 -59.66
CA LEU A 772 -0.81 -82.31 -58.39
C LEU A 772 0.11 -82.49 -57.17
N ASP A 773 1.20 -83.25 -57.31
CA ASP A 773 2.21 -83.44 -56.27
C ASP A 773 3.02 -82.16 -56.00
N GLU A 774 3.38 -81.45 -57.07
CA GLU A 774 4.08 -80.16 -57.00
C GLU A 774 3.19 -79.08 -56.36
N PHE A 775 1.89 -79.08 -56.64
CA PHE A 775 0.91 -78.21 -55.96
C PHE A 775 0.77 -78.55 -54.48
N ALA A 776 0.70 -79.83 -54.12
CA ALA A 776 0.62 -80.23 -52.71
C ALA A 776 1.84 -79.75 -51.92
N THR A 777 3.04 -79.88 -52.49
CA THR A 777 4.30 -79.41 -51.89
C THR A 777 4.31 -77.89 -51.75
N THR A 778 3.82 -77.18 -52.78
CA THR A 778 3.80 -75.71 -52.80
C THR A 778 2.83 -75.15 -51.75
N TYR A 779 1.60 -75.67 -51.66
CA TYR A 779 0.65 -75.29 -50.61
C TYR A 779 1.18 -75.58 -49.21
N GLN A 780 1.94 -76.66 -49.03
CA GLN A 780 2.58 -76.97 -47.77
C GLN A 780 3.64 -75.91 -47.40
N THR A 781 4.45 -75.45 -48.34
CA THR A 781 5.41 -74.34 -48.11
C THR A 781 4.74 -73.00 -47.85
N GLU A 782 3.58 -72.72 -48.44
CA GLU A 782 2.80 -71.50 -48.20
C GLU A 782 1.98 -71.55 -46.89
N GLY A 783 1.91 -72.71 -46.22
CA GLY A 783 1.22 -72.91 -44.96
C GLY A 783 -0.27 -73.25 -45.08
N ASP A 784 -0.80 -73.46 -46.29
CA ASP A 784 -2.18 -73.90 -46.53
C ASP A 784 -2.29 -75.43 -46.50
N MET A 785 -2.21 -75.97 -45.28
CA MET A 785 -2.20 -77.41 -45.04
C MET A 785 -3.46 -78.14 -45.53
N GLN A 786 -4.58 -77.44 -45.71
CA GLN A 786 -5.82 -78.06 -46.17
C GLN A 786 -5.80 -78.29 -47.68
N SER A 787 -5.40 -77.28 -48.46
CA SER A 787 -5.24 -77.43 -49.91
C SER A 787 -4.08 -78.36 -50.27
N ALA A 788 -2.98 -78.34 -49.50
CA ALA A 788 -1.88 -79.29 -49.65
C ALA A 788 -2.38 -80.74 -49.51
N ARG A 789 -3.22 -80.99 -48.50
CA ARG A 789 -3.82 -82.31 -48.26
C ARG A 789 -4.77 -82.72 -49.37
N ASP A 790 -5.63 -81.81 -49.83
CA ASP A 790 -6.62 -82.12 -50.87
C ASP A 790 -5.94 -82.46 -52.20
N SER A 791 -4.95 -81.69 -52.64
CA SER A 791 -4.18 -81.99 -53.88
C SER A 791 -3.42 -83.31 -53.78
N ALA A 792 -2.77 -83.60 -52.65
CA ALA A 792 -2.09 -84.87 -52.43
C ALA A 792 -3.07 -86.07 -52.47
N MET A 793 -4.26 -85.90 -51.90
CA MET A 793 -5.30 -86.94 -51.92
C MET A 793 -5.84 -87.18 -53.33
N THR A 794 -6.04 -86.13 -54.13
CA THR A 794 -6.45 -86.23 -55.53
C THR A 794 -5.38 -86.94 -56.37
N ALA A 795 -4.11 -86.58 -56.21
CA ALA A 795 -2.99 -87.24 -56.88
C ALA A 795 -2.96 -88.74 -56.55
N LEU A 796 -3.11 -89.09 -55.27
CA LEU A 796 -3.11 -90.48 -54.81
C LEU A 796 -4.30 -91.26 -55.38
N ALA A 797 -5.50 -90.68 -55.37
CA ALA A 797 -6.71 -91.31 -55.88
C ALA A 797 -6.61 -91.58 -57.39
N ARG A 798 -6.16 -90.59 -58.16
CA ARG A 798 -6.05 -90.71 -59.62
C ARG A 798 -4.87 -91.59 -60.03
N GLY A 799 -3.75 -91.52 -59.30
CA GLY A 799 -2.60 -92.40 -59.48
C GLY A 799 -2.96 -93.87 -59.31
N ARG A 800 -3.78 -94.22 -58.30
CA ARG A 800 -4.30 -95.58 -58.14
C ARG A 800 -5.17 -96.02 -59.32
N GLU A 801 -6.05 -95.16 -59.82
CA GLU A 801 -6.90 -95.47 -60.98
C GLU A 801 -6.05 -95.72 -62.23
N LEU A 802 -5.02 -94.91 -62.46
CA LEU A 802 -4.15 -95.00 -63.63
C LEU A 802 -3.19 -96.19 -63.54
N ALA A 803 -2.66 -96.50 -62.37
CA ALA A 803 -1.85 -97.71 -62.14
C ALA A 803 -2.65 -98.99 -62.40
N LEU A 804 -3.95 -99.00 -62.10
CA LEU A 804 -4.86 -100.09 -62.48
C LEU A 804 -5.12 -100.12 -63.99
N ARG A 805 -5.27 -98.96 -64.65
CA ARG A 805 -5.53 -98.85 -66.09
C ARG A 805 -4.32 -99.25 -66.95
N TYR A 806 -3.10 -99.01 -66.47
CA TYR A 806 -1.84 -99.29 -67.17
C TYR A 806 -0.99 -100.38 -66.49
N GLN A 807 -1.64 -101.41 -65.93
CA GLN A 807 -1.04 -102.51 -65.14
C GLN A 807 0.19 -103.23 -65.73
N GLY A 808 0.45 -103.10 -67.04
CA GLY A 808 1.61 -103.69 -67.72
C GLY A 808 2.86 -102.79 -67.79
N ASP A 809 2.77 -101.53 -67.37
CA ASP A 809 3.86 -100.55 -67.44
C ASP A 809 4.49 -100.37 -66.04
N ARG A 810 5.73 -100.85 -65.88
CA ARG A 810 6.46 -100.83 -64.60
C ARG A 810 6.66 -99.42 -64.04
N GLU A 811 6.65 -98.40 -64.88
CA GLU A 811 6.83 -97.00 -64.45
C GLU A 811 5.60 -96.42 -63.76
N TRP A 812 4.40 -96.96 -64.00
CA TRP A 812 3.17 -96.50 -63.33
C TRP A 812 2.93 -97.16 -61.96
N GLN A 813 3.58 -98.30 -61.73
CA GLN A 813 3.57 -98.96 -60.43
C GLN A 813 4.58 -98.35 -59.45
N HIS A 814 5.63 -97.72 -59.99
CA HIS A 814 6.63 -96.99 -59.21
C HIS A 814 6.10 -95.62 -58.81
#